data_AF-A0A2V2ZWT1-F1
#
_entry.id   AF-A0A2V2ZWT1-F1
#
_cell.length_a   1.000
_cell.length_b   1.000
_cell.length_c   1.000
_cell.angle_alpha   90.00
_cell.angle_beta   90.00
_cell.angle_gamma   90.00
#
_symmetry.space_group_name_H-M   'P 1'
#
loop_
_entity.id
_entity.type
_entity.pdbx_description
1 polymer ?
#
loop_
_entity_poly.entity_id
_entity_poly.type
_entity_poly.pdbx_seq_one_letter_code
_entity_poly.pdbx_strand_id
1 'polypeptide(L)'
;MPSKISLVNKEIWKIITRSIGWVSIIYFLGLFFSIPLEILMTVSEEQRKFIDIDNLFQYHFQIQIILNMSIPVLMAVFLFRFLQVKQYSDLMHSLPVKREAIFHQYAIIGVILLILPVLLIAIIVLILYQPFFLYDFYNIGEIFKWLGITLMYNILIYLAGIFVGMVSGLSAVQGALTYIILLLPVGLIILLAFNLPFYLYGYPSQYYLESKFEKFSPLVSLAQINYRVSGAPEIAVYLILILSLYWLSLWVYKKRKLEGVSQALVFPITKPIFKYGTTFCTMLLGGMYFGEMRGGMGWLIAGYVFGALIGYVIAEMVLQKSWRVTIHLKGLMIYTAAMAVLFILFQFDFTQYEKNIPAAKEIEQVHFSESYYLYSDIDRDEPLYLREYENIDLVRRLHKEIVENKNIDHRESNDQDTAFIVYELKNGEKIVRNYKIDKTKYRPFYKLIYESDEYKTATNEIYKVEADETTKITITPSGPVSKRATITDPDELKEAVEILTEEVDSAAYEDSQNHVEPYAYIEIFYGDSKKAYMQWNPSYTKFEKWLKENSLLEEARVTSNDISYALVMKAEDLEINHARGFSYEDIFEDMKQSNLAMKITNKEQIESSLKNARGFIDGEYLIAFYFEEQRAIDIKNFNGENVPDFIKNHFE
;
A
#
# COMPACT_ATOMS: atom_id res chain seq x y z
N MET A 1 -29.20 56.55 -24.44
CA MET A 1 -28.99 55.30 -23.69
C MET A 1 -28.26 54.30 -24.58
N PRO A 2 -27.09 53.79 -24.18
CA PRO A 2 -26.62 52.53 -24.73
C PRO A 2 -26.46 51.50 -23.61
N SER A 3 -27.40 50.56 -23.61
CA SER A 3 -27.27 49.24 -23.01
C SER A 3 -26.24 48.44 -23.80
N LYS A 4 -25.06 48.22 -23.22
CA LYS A 4 -24.23 47.04 -23.49
C LYS A 4 -23.66 46.59 -22.15
N ILE A 5 -24.44 45.83 -21.39
CA ILE A 5 -23.93 45.10 -20.22
C ILE A 5 -23.03 43.99 -20.77
N SER A 6 -21.75 44.34 -20.97
CA SER A 6 -20.68 43.38 -21.23
C SER A 6 -20.67 42.34 -20.09
N LEU A 7 -20.59 41.05 -20.45
CA LEU A 7 -20.37 39.95 -19.50
C LEU A 7 -19.08 40.15 -18.66
N VAL A 8 -18.14 40.97 -19.15
CA VAL A 8 -16.86 41.29 -18.51
C VAL A 8 -16.87 42.74 -18.05
N ASN A 9 -16.90 42.96 -16.73
CA ASN A 9 -16.72 44.27 -16.12
C ASN A 9 -15.24 44.47 -15.78
N LYS A 10 -14.55 45.36 -16.51
CA LYS A 10 -13.12 45.62 -16.37
C LYS A 10 -12.73 46.12 -14.97
N GLU A 11 -13.60 46.87 -14.30
CA GLU A 11 -13.33 47.39 -12.95
C GLU A 11 -13.35 46.27 -11.91
N ILE A 12 -14.31 45.34 -12.01
CA ILE A 12 -14.38 44.17 -11.12
C ILE A 12 -13.12 43.31 -11.31
N TRP A 13 -12.69 43.10 -12.56
CA TRP A 13 -11.44 42.39 -12.86
C TRP A 13 -10.23 43.03 -12.20
N LYS A 14 -10.07 44.35 -12.35
CA LYS A 14 -8.95 45.10 -11.77
C LYS A 14 -8.93 45.02 -10.24
N ILE A 15 -10.09 45.09 -9.60
CA ILE A 15 -10.23 44.96 -8.15
C ILE A 15 -9.79 43.56 -7.71
N ILE A 16 -10.31 42.51 -8.36
CA ILE A 16 -10.00 41.12 -8.02
C ILE A 16 -8.49 40.87 -8.15
N THR A 17 -7.90 41.20 -9.30
CA THR A 17 -6.47 40.98 -9.55
C THR A 17 -5.59 41.74 -8.56
N ARG A 18 -5.94 42.97 -8.18
CA ARG A 18 -5.19 43.73 -7.16
C ARG A 18 -5.30 43.11 -5.77
N SER A 19 -6.46 42.55 -5.42
CA SER A 19 -6.69 41.99 -4.09
C SER A 19 -6.08 40.60 -3.89
N ILE A 20 -6.05 39.76 -4.93
CA ILE A 20 -5.75 38.32 -4.82
C ILE A 20 -4.59 37.88 -5.74
N GLY A 21 -4.13 38.74 -6.65
CA GLY A 21 -3.03 38.42 -7.57
C GLY A 21 -1.73 38.01 -6.89
N TRP A 22 -1.50 38.42 -5.65
CA TRP A 22 -0.33 37.99 -4.86
C TRP A 22 -0.27 36.47 -4.62
N VAL A 23 -1.42 35.78 -4.56
CA VAL A 23 -1.48 34.31 -4.43
C VAL A 23 -0.85 33.64 -5.66
N SER A 24 -1.11 34.18 -6.85
CA SER A 24 -0.51 33.72 -8.11
C SER A 24 1.00 33.94 -8.13
N ILE A 25 1.47 35.07 -7.58
CA ILE A 25 2.91 35.37 -7.47
C ILE A 25 3.61 34.38 -6.54
N ILE A 26 3.04 34.09 -5.37
CA ILE A 26 3.59 33.09 -4.44
C ILE A 26 3.65 31.72 -5.12
N TYR A 27 2.59 31.35 -5.84
CA TYR A 27 2.56 30.08 -6.56
C TYR A 27 3.66 29.99 -7.63
N PHE A 28 3.85 31.06 -8.41
CA PHE A 28 4.94 31.14 -9.38
C PHE A 28 6.31 31.01 -8.70
N LEU A 29 6.56 31.75 -7.63
CA LEU A 29 7.84 31.71 -6.92
C LEU A 29 8.12 30.32 -6.33
N GLY A 30 7.11 29.67 -5.75
CA GLY A 30 7.23 28.32 -5.21
C GLY A 30 7.53 27.30 -6.30
N LEU A 31 6.85 27.37 -7.45
CA LEU A 31 7.13 26.48 -8.57
C LEU A 31 8.50 26.77 -9.22
N PHE A 32 8.89 28.04 -9.30
CA PHE A 32 10.20 28.45 -9.81
C PHE A 32 11.33 27.86 -8.97
N PHE A 33 11.19 27.91 -7.64
CA PHE A 33 12.12 27.27 -6.71
C PHE A 33 12.14 25.75 -6.90
N SER A 34 10.98 25.12 -7.10
CA SER A 34 10.91 23.66 -7.20
C SER A 34 11.49 23.07 -8.49
N ILE A 35 11.38 23.77 -9.63
CA ILE A 35 11.76 23.19 -10.94
C ILE A 35 12.88 24.02 -11.61
N PRO A 36 12.64 25.23 -12.17
CA PRO A 36 13.71 26.00 -12.83
C PRO A 36 14.97 26.21 -12.00
N LEU A 37 14.84 26.56 -10.72
CA LEU A 37 16.00 26.83 -9.88
C LEU A 37 16.83 25.56 -9.63
N GLU A 38 16.17 24.44 -9.40
CA GLU A 38 16.84 23.14 -9.24
C GLU A 38 17.61 22.78 -10.51
N ILE A 39 16.97 22.89 -11.68
CA ILE A 39 17.63 22.67 -12.98
C ILE A 39 18.90 23.54 -13.12
N LEU A 40 18.88 24.79 -12.66
CA LEU A 40 20.03 25.68 -12.68
C LEU A 40 21.13 25.32 -11.66
N MET A 41 20.78 24.65 -10.56
CA MET A 41 21.70 24.27 -9.49
C MET A 41 22.37 22.91 -9.70
N THR A 42 21.69 21.95 -10.33
CA THR A 42 22.14 20.56 -10.52
C THR A 42 23.13 20.37 -11.70
N VAL A 43 23.75 21.45 -12.18
CA VAL A 43 24.43 21.51 -13.49
C VAL A 43 25.84 20.89 -13.47
N SER A 44 26.46 20.68 -12.31
CA SER A 44 27.82 20.13 -12.21
C SER A 44 27.89 18.66 -12.67
N GLU A 45 28.84 18.32 -13.55
CA GLU A 45 28.94 17.00 -14.19
C GLU A 45 29.05 15.82 -13.22
N GLU A 46 29.64 15.99 -12.04
CA GLU A 46 29.75 14.91 -11.04
C GLU A 46 28.40 14.50 -10.44
N GLN A 47 27.44 15.42 -10.34
CA GLN A 47 26.10 15.13 -9.80
C GLN A 47 25.19 14.43 -10.83
N ARG A 48 25.46 14.59 -12.13
CA ARG A 48 24.61 14.02 -13.19
C ARG A 48 24.63 12.51 -13.29
N LYS A 49 25.69 11.85 -12.79
CA LYS A 49 25.81 10.38 -12.85
C LYS A 49 24.91 9.63 -11.85
N PHE A 50 24.30 10.34 -10.91
CA PHE A 50 23.54 9.75 -9.79
C PHE A 50 22.08 10.20 -9.74
N ILE A 51 21.61 10.94 -10.76
CA ILE A 51 20.28 11.54 -10.77
C ILE A 51 19.43 10.87 -11.84
N ASP A 52 18.52 10.01 -11.39
CA ASP A 52 17.51 9.34 -12.22
C ASP A 52 16.24 10.21 -12.22
N ILE A 53 16.18 11.18 -13.16
CA ILE A 53 15.02 12.06 -13.34
C ILE A 53 14.41 11.84 -14.72
N ASP A 54 13.24 11.20 -14.74
CA ASP A 54 12.50 10.87 -15.96
C ASP A 54 11.44 11.91 -16.33
N ASN A 55 11.04 12.77 -15.39
CA ASN A 55 9.98 13.77 -15.63
C ASN A 55 10.00 14.96 -14.66
N LEU A 56 9.27 16.02 -15.03
CA LEU A 56 9.24 17.28 -14.28
C LEU A 56 8.64 17.17 -12.87
N PHE A 57 7.84 16.14 -12.56
CA PHE A 57 7.24 15.99 -11.22
C PHE A 57 8.27 15.56 -10.17
N GLN A 58 9.39 14.96 -10.58
CA GLN A 58 10.40 14.46 -9.65
C GLN A 58 11.27 15.58 -9.05
N TYR A 59 11.40 16.73 -9.72
CA TYR A 59 12.09 17.91 -9.16
C TYR A 59 11.35 18.47 -7.94
N HIS A 60 11.92 18.38 -6.74
CA HIS A 60 11.30 18.85 -5.48
C HIS A 60 9.81 18.51 -5.36
N PHE A 61 9.48 17.24 -5.62
CA PHE A 61 8.12 16.70 -5.65
C PHE A 61 7.23 17.18 -4.49
N GLN A 62 7.77 17.18 -3.28
CA GLN A 62 7.05 17.57 -2.05
C GLN A 62 6.58 19.04 -2.11
N ILE A 63 7.43 19.95 -2.62
CA ILE A 63 7.10 21.37 -2.76
C ILE A 63 6.00 21.53 -3.81
N GLN A 64 6.14 20.86 -4.96
CA GLN A 64 5.13 20.90 -6.02
C GLN A 64 3.75 20.45 -5.52
N ILE A 65 3.67 19.32 -4.81
CA ILE A 65 2.40 18.81 -4.27
C ILE A 65 1.78 19.79 -3.29
N ILE A 66 2.55 20.28 -2.31
CA ILE A 66 2.03 21.20 -1.30
C ILE A 66 1.43 22.43 -1.98
N LEU A 67 2.10 22.98 -2.99
CA LEU A 67 1.60 24.14 -3.75
C LEU A 67 0.35 23.79 -4.56
N ASN A 68 0.37 22.69 -5.32
CA ASN A 68 -0.74 22.25 -6.16
C ASN A 68 -1.99 21.86 -5.35
N MET A 69 -1.84 21.46 -4.08
CA MET A 69 -2.96 21.16 -3.18
C MET A 69 -3.46 22.38 -2.41
N SER A 70 -2.57 23.30 -2.01
CA SER A 70 -2.92 24.43 -1.14
C SER A 70 -3.38 25.67 -1.92
N ILE A 71 -2.67 26.04 -2.99
CA ILE A 71 -2.91 27.27 -3.73
C ILE A 71 -4.31 27.32 -4.35
N PRO A 72 -4.81 26.27 -5.03
CA PRO A 72 -6.17 26.25 -5.58
C PRO A 72 -7.26 26.45 -4.52
N VAL A 73 -7.10 25.83 -3.35
CA VAL A 73 -8.06 25.95 -2.25
C VAL A 73 -8.02 27.37 -1.68
N LEU A 74 -6.83 27.92 -1.43
CA LEU A 74 -6.66 29.31 -0.97
C LEU A 74 -7.25 30.31 -1.98
N MET A 75 -7.02 30.08 -3.28
CA MET A 75 -7.58 30.90 -4.37
C MET A 75 -9.12 30.88 -4.32
N ALA A 76 -9.74 29.71 -4.18
CA ALA A 76 -11.19 29.58 -4.07
C ALA A 76 -11.75 30.27 -2.82
N VAL A 77 -11.08 30.11 -1.67
CA VAL A 77 -11.49 30.71 -0.40
C VAL A 77 -11.39 32.24 -0.46
N PHE A 78 -10.28 32.79 -0.95
CA PHE A 78 -10.11 34.25 -1.01
C PHE A 78 -11.03 34.90 -2.03
N LEU A 79 -11.20 34.32 -3.22
CA LEU A 79 -12.08 34.87 -4.25
C LEU A 79 -13.54 34.88 -3.80
N PHE A 80 -14.04 33.81 -3.19
CA PHE A 80 -15.44 33.70 -2.79
C PHE A 80 -15.72 34.13 -1.35
N ARG A 81 -14.72 34.72 -0.66
CA ARG A 81 -14.88 35.28 0.69
C ARG A 81 -16.00 36.31 0.79
N PHE A 82 -16.31 37.03 -0.30
CA PHE A 82 -17.42 37.99 -0.31
C PHE A 82 -18.79 37.33 -0.01
N LEU A 83 -18.94 36.01 -0.20
CA LEU A 83 -20.17 35.28 0.16
C LEU A 83 -20.28 34.93 1.64
N GLN A 84 -19.21 35.13 2.39
CA GLN A 84 -19.05 34.68 3.76
C GLN A 84 -18.95 35.85 4.73
N VAL A 85 -18.78 37.07 4.22
CA VAL A 85 -18.70 38.30 5.01
C VAL A 85 -19.84 39.23 4.61
N LYS A 86 -20.70 39.57 5.58
CA LYS A 86 -21.97 40.29 5.35
C LYS A 86 -21.81 41.60 4.58
N GLN A 87 -20.89 42.46 5.01
CA GLN A 87 -20.64 43.76 4.39
C GLN A 87 -20.27 43.64 2.90
N TYR A 88 -19.42 42.67 2.55
CA TYR A 88 -19.02 42.43 1.16
C TYR A 88 -20.12 41.77 0.34
N SER A 89 -20.92 40.89 0.96
CA SER A 89 -22.06 40.26 0.30
C SER A 89 -23.12 41.30 -0.07
N ASP A 90 -23.49 42.17 0.87
CA ASP A 90 -24.46 43.25 0.66
C ASP A 90 -23.96 44.22 -0.42
N LEU A 91 -22.68 44.60 -0.38
CA LEU A 91 -22.06 45.46 -1.40
C LEU A 91 -22.13 44.81 -2.78
N MET A 92 -21.64 43.56 -2.94
CA MET A 92 -21.60 42.90 -4.25
C MET A 92 -22.99 42.66 -4.84
N HIS A 93 -23.98 42.34 -3.99
CA HIS A 93 -25.33 42.07 -4.44
C HIS A 93 -26.21 43.31 -4.59
N SER A 94 -25.73 44.50 -4.21
CA SER A 94 -26.36 45.79 -4.52
C SER A 94 -25.93 46.37 -5.88
N LEU A 95 -24.83 45.86 -6.46
CA LEU A 95 -24.38 46.27 -7.79
C LEU A 95 -25.43 45.90 -8.85
N PRO A 96 -25.64 46.71 -9.89
CA PRO A 96 -26.57 46.43 -10.99
C PRO A 96 -26.00 45.37 -11.96
N VAL A 97 -25.55 44.24 -11.42
CA VAL A 97 -24.92 43.12 -12.14
C VAL A 97 -25.64 41.83 -11.77
N LYS A 98 -25.96 41.00 -12.77
CA LYS A 98 -26.59 39.69 -12.53
C LYS A 98 -25.65 38.79 -11.72
N ARG A 99 -26.22 37.96 -10.84
CA ARG A 99 -25.46 36.98 -10.06
C ARG A 99 -24.61 36.08 -10.97
N GLU A 100 -25.15 35.58 -12.08
CA GLU A 100 -24.38 34.73 -12.99
C GLU A 100 -23.11 35.41 -13.51
N ALA A 101 -23.21 36.69 -13.88
CA ALA A 101 -22.07 37.45 -14.36
C ALA A 101 -21.00 37.62 -13.26
N ILE A 102 -21.41 37.82 -12.01
CA ILE A 102 -20.48 37.87 -10.87
C ILE A 102 -19.76 36.51 -10.71
N PHE A 103 -20.51 35.40 -10.72
CA PHE A 103 -19.91 34.07 -10.60
C PHE A 103 -18.90 33.80 -11.72
N HIS A 104 -19.27 34.02 -12.98
CA HIS A 104 -18.39 33.77 -14.12
C HIS A 104 -17.11 34.60 -14.04
N GLN A 105 -17.20 35.89 -13.67
CA GLN A 105 -16.02 36.74 -13.53
C GLN A 105 -15.06 36.21 -12.45
N TYR A 106 -15.55 35.92 -11.25
CA TYR A 106 -14.71 35.42 -10.16
C TYR A 106 -14.12 34.04 -10.47
N ALA A 107 -14.94 33.12 -11.00
CA ALA A 107 -14.49 31.77 -11.34
C ALA A 107 -13.39 31.80 -12.43
N ILE A 108 -13.61 32.52 -13.53
CA ILE A 108 -12.67 32.60 -14.67
C ILE A 108 -11.38 33.32 -14.27
N ILE A 109 -11.44 34.40 -13.49
CA ILE A 109 -10.23 35.09 -13.04
C ILE A 109 -9.36 34.17 -12.19
N GLY A 110 -9.96 33.39 -11.26
CA GLY A 110 -9.18 32.44 -10.48
C GLY A 110 -8.52 31.37 -11.35
N VAL A 111 -9.22 30.85 -12.38
CA VAL A 111 -8.61 29.93 -13.36
C VAL A 111 -7.41 30.58 -14.07
N ILE A 112 -7.55 31.81 -14.54
CA ILE A 112 -6.44 32.55 -15.19
C ILE A 112 -5.26 32.74 -14.23
N LEU A 113 -5.52 33.12 -12.98
CA LEU A 113 -4.49 33.32 -11.96
C LEU A 113 -3.78 32.03 -11.53
N LEU A 114 -4.41 30.87 -11.74
CA LEU A 114 -3.77 29.56 -11.53
C LEU A 114 -3.01 29.08 -12.77
N ILE A 115 -3.51 29.36 -13.97
CA ILE A 115 -2.85 28.97 -15.23
C ILE A 115 -1.55 29.74 -15.44
N LEU A 116 -1.55 31.05 -15.17
CA LEU A 116 -0.45 31.94 -15.53
C LEU A 116 0.90 31.50 -14.91
N PRO A 117 1.01 31.20 -13.59
CA PRO A 117 2.25 30.69 -13.00
C PRO A 117 2.77 29.41 -13.66
N VAL A 118 1.91 28.40 -13.84
CA VAL A 118 2.28 27.09 -14.39
C VAL A 118 2.76 27.23 -15.84
N LEU A 119 2.06 28.06 -16.63
CA LEU A 119 2.43 28.34 -18.01
C LEU A 119 3.78 29.06 -18.11
N LEU A 120 4.05 30.04 -17.23
CA LEU A 120 5.34 30.71 -17.18
C LEU A 120 6.47 29.74 -16.82
N ILE A 121 6.25 28.81 -15.88
CA ILE A 121 7.24 27.78 -15.53
C ILE A 121 7.51 26.86 -16.71
N ALA A 122 6.48 26.39 -17.41
CA ALA A 122 6.66 25.58 -18.62
C ALA A 122 7.47 26.31 -19.70
N ILE A 123 7.22 27.62 -19.90
CA ILE A 123 8.01 28.45 -20.83
C ILE A 123 9.47 28.55 -20.39
N ILE A 124 9.73 28.77 -19.09
CA ILE A 124 11.08 28.85 -18.56
C ILE A 124 11.82 27.52 -18.80
N VAL A 125 11.19 26.38 -18.48
CA VAL A 125 11.80 25.06 -18.69
C VAL A 125 12.05 24.80 -20.18
N LEU A 126 11.14 25.21 -21.08
CA LEU A 126 11.37 25.12 -22.53
C LEU A 126 12.59 25.94 -22.99
N ILE A 127 12.81 27.13 -22.41
CA ILE A 127 13.99 27.96 -22.69
C ILE A 127 15.27 27.27 -22.18
N LEU A 128 15.19 26.59 -21.02
CA LEU A 128 16.32 25.86 -20.42
C LEU A 128 16.60 24.50 -21.09
N TYR A 129 15.65 23.97 -21.86
CA TYR A 129 15.70 22.60 -22.39
C TYR A 129 16.96 22.31 -23.23
N GLN A 130 17.31 23.21 -24.15
CA GLN A 130 18.50 23.06 -25.01
C GLN A 130 19.80 23.45 -24.29
N PRO A 131 19.92 24.64 -23.64
CA PRO A 131 21.18 25.07 -23.03
C PRO A 131 21.69 24.15 -21.92
N PHE A 132 20.79 23.43 -21.24
CA PHE A 132 21.11 22.53 -20.14
C PHE A 132 21.05 21.05 -20.52
N PHE A 133 20.94 20.72 -21.81
CA PHE A 133 20.92 19.35 -22.32
C PHE A 133 19.85 18.46 -21.67
N LEU A 134 18.67 19.02 -21.37
CA LEU A 134 17.59 18.29 -20.66
C LEU A 134 17.02 17.12 -21.49
N TYR A 135 17.30 17.10 -22.80
CA TYR A 135 16.92 16.02 -23.70
C TYR A 135 17.62 14.68 -23.38
N ASP A 136 18.73 14.71 -22.63
CA ASP A 136 19.40 13.49 -22.15
C ASP A 136 18.58 12.78 -21.06
N PHE A 137 17.67 13.50 -20.40
CA PHE A 137 16.88 12.99 -19.27
C PHE A 137 15.43 12.70 -19.66
N TYR A 138 14.76 13.63 -20.37
CA TYR A 138 13.36 13.46 -20.73
C TYR A 138 12.99 14.18 -22.03
N ASN A 139 11.94 13.69 -22.68
CA ASN A 139 11.42 14.27 -23.93
C ASN A 139 10.69 15.61 -23.65
N ILE A 140 10.76 16.56 -24.58
CA ILE A 140 9.98 17.81 -24.56
C ILE A 140 8.48 17.59 -24.31
N GLY A 141 7.94 16.44 -24.73
CA GLY A 141 6.55 16.03 -24.45
C GLY A 141 6.22 15.95 -22.95
N GLU A 142 7.20 15.63 -22.09
CA GLU A 142 7.01 15.56 -20.64
C GLU A 142 6.76 16.95 -20.02
N ILE A 143 7.26 18.03 -20.63
CA ILE A 143 6.96 19.41 -20.20
C ILE A 143 5.47 19.72 -20.44
N PHE A 144 4.93 19.34 -21.60
CA PHE A 144 3.51 19.55 -21.91
C PHE A 144 2.59 18.65 -21.09
N LYS A 145 3.04 17.42 -20.80
CA LYS A 145 2.33 16.49 -19.91
C LYS A 145 2.28 17.02 -18.48
N TRP A 146 3.40 17.52 -17.95
CA TRP A 146 3.44 18.20 -16.65
C TRP A 146 2.52 19.42 -16.62
N LEU A 147 2.56 20.28 -17.66
CA LEU A 147 1.69 21.45 -17.79
C LEU A 147 0.21 21.03 -17.76
N GLY A 148 -0.18 20.09 -18.62
CA GLY A 148 -1.58 19.65 -18.74
C GLY A 148 -2.12 19.04 -17.44
N ILE A 149 -1.37 18.12 -16.84
CA ILE A 149 -1.76 17.43 -15.60
C ILE A 149 -1.84 18.43 -14.43
N THR A 150 -0.83 19.30 -14.29
CA THR A 150 -0.80 20.32 -13.23
C THR A 150 -1.99 21.26 -13.37
N LEU A 151 -2.29 21.75 -14.57
CA LEU A 151 -3.45 22.61 -14.80
C LEU A 151 -4.78 21.90 -14.50
N MET A 152 -4.93 20.64 -14.91
CA MET A 152 -6.13 19.85 -14.64
C MET A 152 -6.39 19.74 -13.14
N TYR A 153 -5.40 19.33 -12.33
CA TYR A 153 -5.56 19.22 -10.89
C TYR A 153 -5.83 20.57 -10.21
N ASN A 154 -5.11 21.62 -10.60
CA ASN A 154 -5.34 22.97 -10.07
C ASN A 154 -6.79 23.42 -10.31
N ILE A 155 -7.30 23.27 -11.54
CA ILE A 155 -8.66 23.68 -11.89
C ILE A 155 -9.68 22.81 -11.14
N LEU A 156 -9.46 21.50 -11.06
CA LEU A 156 -10.36 20.59 -10.36
C LEU A 156 -10.47 20.93 -8.87
N ILE A 157 -9.33 21.07 -8.18
CA ILE A 157 -9.30 21.39 -6.73
C ILE A 157 -9.89 22.78 -6.49
N TYR A 158 -9.57 23.75 -7.35
CA TYR A 158 -10.15 25.10 -7.29
C TYR A 158 -11.68 25.06 -7.42
N LEU A 159 -12.22 24.36 -8.41
CA LEU A 159 -13.66 24.27 -8.63
C LEU A 159 -14.38 23.48 -7.53
N ALA A 160 -13.74 22.45 -6.97
CA ALA A 160 -14.23 21.81 -5.75
C ALA A 160 -14.32 22.81 -4.60
N GLY A 161 -13.28 23.63 -4.43
CA GLY A 161 -13.26 24.72 -3.45
C GLY A 161 -14.36 25.76 -3.67
N ILE A 162 -14.65 26.12 -4.93
CA ILE A 162 -15.77 27.02 -5.26
C ILE A 162 -17.10 26.36 -4.90
N PHE A 163 -17.31 25.11 -5.30
CA PHE A 163 -18.55 24.37 -5.00
C PHE A 163 -18.83 24.33 -3.50
N VAL A 164 -17.80 23.98 -2.72
CA VAL A 164 -17.87 23.99 -1.25
C VAL A 164 -18.13 25.41 -0.72
N GLY A 165 -17.53 26.43 -1.36
CA GLY A 165 -17.79 27.84 -1.06
C GLY A 165 -19.26 28.23 -1.26
N MET A 166 -19.96 27.60 -2.21
CA MET A 166 -21.39 27.87 -2.47
C MET A 166 -22.30 27.29 -1.39
N VAL A 167 -21.92 26.19 -0.75
CA VAL A 167 -22.71 25.55 0.32
C VAL A 167 -22.31 25.98 1.73
N SER A 168 -21.16 26.65 1.89
CA SER A 168 -20.63 27.13 3.17
C SER A 168 -20.73 28.66 3.30
N GLY A 169 -20.90 29.14 4.53
CA GLY A 169 -20.94 30.56 4.87
C GLY A 169 -19.73 31.04 5.67
N LEU A 170 -18.71 30.19 5.88
CA LEU A 170 -17.48 30.50 6.61
C LEU A 170 -16.25 30.06 5.82
N SER A 171 -15.21 30.90 5.74
CA SER A 171 -13.99 30.62 4.98
C SER A 171 -13.23 29.40 5.48
N ALA A 172 -13.12 29.24 6.80
CA ALA A 172 -12.47 28.07 7.42
C ALA A 172 -13.21 26.77 7.09
N VAL A 173 -14.55 26.80 7.13
CA VAL A 173 -15.39 25.64 6.78
C VAL A 173 -15.26 25.33 5.29
N GLN A 174 -15.18 26.35 4.42
CA GLN A 174 -14.93 26.14 2.99
C GLN A 174 -13.61 25.40 2.76
N GLY A 175 -12.50 25.89 3.35
CA GLY A 175 -11.20 25.25 3.21
C GLY A 175 -11.21 23.80 3.68
N ALA A 176 -11.68 23.56 4.91
CA ALA A 176 -11.72 22.22 5.49
C ALA A 176 -12.61 21.25 4.71
N LEU A 177 -13.83 21.67 4.34
CA LEU A 177 -14.77 20.81 3.60
C LEU A 177 -14.30 20.51 2.17
N THR A 178 -13.45 21.36 1.59
CA THR A 178 -12.86 21.10 0.26
C THR A 178 -11.98 19.85 0.30
N TYR A 179 -11.07 19.78 1.28
CA TYR A 179 -10.25 18.58 1.48
C TYR A 179 -11.07 17.37 1.88
N ILE A 180 -12.05 17.54 2.79
CA ILE A 180 -12.92 16.44 3.23
C ILE A 180 -13.66 15.85 2.02
N ILE A 181 -14.30 16.65 1.16
CA ILE A 181 -15.05 16.12 0.01
C ILE A 181 -14.14 15.43 -1.00
N LEU A 182 -12.94 15.98 -1.24
CA LEU A 182 -11.98 15.40 -2.19
C LEU A 182 -11.37 14.08 -1.67
N LEU A 183 -11.21 13.93 -0.35
CA LEU A 183 -10.70 12.70 0.28
C LEU A 183 -11.80 11.70 0.64
N LEU A 184 -13.05 12.13 0.75
CA LEU A 184 -14.17 11.31 1.25
C LEU A 184 -14.33 9.97 0.52
N PRO A 185 -14.26 9.86 -0.82
CA PRO A 185 -14.42 8.59 -1.51
C PRO A 185 -13.37 7.55 -1.07
N VAL A 186 -12.10 7.94 -1.07
CA VAL A 186 -11.00 7.07 -0.64
C VAL A 186 -11.06 6.80 0.86
N GLY A 187 -11.34 7.83 1.67
CA GLY A 187 -11.50 7.68 3.12
C GLY A 187 -12.61 6.68 3.47
N LEU A 188 -13.75 6.71 2.77
CA LEU A 188 -14.81 5.73 2.96
C LEU A 188 -14.42 4.32 2.52
N ILE A 189 -13.74 4.17 1.37
CA ILE A 189 -13.24 2.86 0.92
C ILE A 189 -12.32 2.26 1.98
N ILE A 190 -11.37 3.04 2.49
CA ILE A 190 -10.44 2.61 3.53
C ILE A 190 -11.21 2.22 4.80
N LEU A 191 -12.06 3.12 5.31
CA LEU A 191 -12.83 2.86 6.52
C LEU A 191 -13.71 1.60 6.38
N LEU A 192 -14.34 1.38 5.23
CA LEU A 192 -15.12 0.17 4.99
C LEU A 192 -14.24 -1.07 4.87
N ALA A 193 -13.13 -1.01 4.14
CA ALA A 193 -12.23 -2.15 3.94
C ALA A 193 -11.63 -2.67 5.25
N PHE A 194 -11.38 -1.80 6.23
CA PHE A 194 -10.92 -2.20 7.56
C PHE A 194 -12.04 -2.68 8.48
N ASN A 195 -13.28 -2.24 8.27
CA ASN A 195 -14.40 -2.63 9.13
C ASN A 195 -15.11 -3.91 8.64
N LEU A 196 -15.18 -4.14 7.32
CA LEU A 196 -15.87 -5.30 6.73
C LEU A 196 -15.31 -6.67 7.19
N PRO A 197 -14.00 -6.89 7.41
CA PRO A 197 -13.47 -8.13 7.95
C PRO A 197 -14.08 -8.57 9.29
N PHE A 198 -14.59 -7.64 10.10
CA PHE A 198 -15.26 -7.97 11.37
C PHE A 198 -16.67 -8.55 11.17
N TYR A 199 -17.27 -8.37 9.99
CA TYR A 199 -18.65 -8.76 9.68
C TYR A 199 -18.77 -9.82 8.60
N LEU A 200 -17.80 -9.87 7.69
CA LEU A 200 -17.79 -10.75 6.53
C LEU A 200 -16.57 -11.65 6.63
N TYR A 201 -16.79 -12.89 7.09
CA TYR A 201 -15.72 -13.88 7.12
C TYR A 201 -15.21 -14.14 5.69
N GLY A 202 -13.88 -14.09 5.50
CA GLY A 202 -13.26 -14.25 4.18
C GLY A 202 -13.06 -12.96 3.39
N TYR A 203 -13.40 -11.78 3.93
CA TYR A 203 -13.27 -10.51 3.21
C TYR A 203 -11.79 -10.13 2.94
N PRO A 204 -11.38 -9.95 1.67
CA PRO A 204 -9.98 -9.69 1.31
C PRO A 204 -9.69 -8.17 1.32
N SER A 205 -9.52 -7.60 2.51
CA SER A 205 -9.26 -6.15 2.67
C SER A 205 -8.02 -5.67 1.90
N GLN A 206 -6.90 -6.40 1.98
CA GLN A 206 -5.64 -6.05 1.31
C GLN A 206 -5.80 -5.97 -0.22
N TYR A 207 -6.49 -6.96 -0.82
CA TYR A 207 -6.78 -6.98 -2.25
C TYR A 207 -7.52 -5.72 -2.71
N TYR A 208 -8.54 -5.29 -1.97
CA TYR A 208 -9.30 -4.09 -2.32
C TYR A 208 -8.55 -2.79 -2.03
N LEU A 209 -7.78 -2.75 -0.94
CA LEU A 209 -6.95 -1.60 -0.60
C LEU A 209 -5.79 -1.41 -1.56
N GLU A 210 -5.28 -2.45 -2.21
CA GLU A 210 -4.27 -2.28 -3.25
C GLU A 210 -4.87 -2.13 -4.66
N SER A 211 -6.18 -2.35 -4.80
CA SER A 211 -6.90 -2.22 -6.07
C SER A 211 -7.08 -0.77 -6.55
N LYS A 212 -6.02 -0.10 -7.02
CA LYS A 212 -6.04 1.23 -7.72
C LYS A 212 -7.05 2.25 -7.16
N PHE A 213 -7.28 2.25 -5.85
CA PHE A 213 -8.34 3.04 -5.19
C PHE A 213 -8.01 4.53 -5.23
N GLU A 214 -6.74 4.86 -5.47
CA GLU A 214 -6.21 6.22 -5.56
C GLU A 214 -6.91 7.01 -6.67
N LYS A 215 -7.42 6.31 -7.71
CA LYS A 215 -8.24 6.88 -8.80
C LYS A 215 -9.55 7.51 -8.32
N PHE A 216 -10.05 7.14 -7.14
CA PHE A 216 -11.30 7.66 -6.60
C PHE A 216 -11.12 9.02 -5.89
N SER A 217 -9.89 9.50 -5.69
CA SER A 217 -9.62 10.82 -5.11
C SER A 217 -8.56 11.57 -5.92
N PRO A 218 -8.91 12.74 -6.48
CA PRO A 218 -7.94 13.60 -7.16
C PRO A 218 -6.78 14.04 -6.27
N LEU A 219 -6.97 14.16 -4.95
CA LEU A 219 -5.88 14.50 -4.03
C LEU A 219 -4.92 13.33 -3.84
N VAL A 220 -5.44 12.10 -3.69
CA VAL A 220 -4.59 10.91 -3.55
C VAL A 220 -3.85 10.63 -4.84
N SER A 221 -4.53 10.71 -6.00
CA SER A 221 -3.86 10.55 -7.29
C SER A 221 -2.79 11.63 -7.54
N LEU A 222 -2.99 12.87 -7.09
CA LEU A 222 -1.94 13.90 -7.14
C LEU A 222 -0.79 13.61 -6.19
N ALA A 223 -1.05 13.05 -5.01
CA ALA A 223 -0.02 12.71 -4.02
C ALA A 223 0.93 11.60 -4.47
N GLN A 224 0.51 10.76 -5.42
CA GLN A 224 1.29 9.64 -5.97
C GLN A 224 1.73 9.88 -7.43
N ILE A 225 1.65 11.11 -7.94
CA ILE A 225 1.89 11.41 -9.36
C ILE A 225 3.34 11.11 -9.80
N ASN A 226 4.30 11.02 -8.86
CA ASN A 226 5.67 10.59 -9.11
C ASN A 226 5.81 9.08 -9.39
N TYR A 227 4.95 8.25 -8.81
CA TYR A 227 4.95 6.79 -9.01
C TYR A 227 4.01 6.38 -10.14
N ARG A 228 2.91 7.10 -10.31
CA ARG A 228 1.85 6.74 -11.26
C ARG A 228 1.25 7.98 -11.90
N VAL A 229 1.50 8.14 -13.20
CA VAL A 229 0.84 9.18 -13.98
C VAL A 229 -0.61 8.81 -14.29
N SER A 230 -1.52 9.78 -14.22
CA SER A 230 -2.94 9.58 -14.55
C SER A 230 -3.13 9.14 -16.00
N GLY A 231 -3.86 8.04 -16.21
CA GLY A 231 -4.15 7.51 -17.54
C GLY A 231 -5.29 8.27 -18.24
N ALA A 232 -5.46 8.06 -19.55
CA ALA A 232 -6.50 8.75 -20.35
C ALA A 232 -7.94 8.61 -19.80
N PRO A 233 -8.40 7.43 -19.31
CA PRO A 233 -9.74 7.31 -18.73
C PRO A 233 -9.93 8.16 -17.47
N GLU A 234 -8.90 8.21 -16.63
CA GLU A 234 -8.91 8.99 -15.39
C GLU A 234 -8.94 10.51 -15.69
N ILE A 235 -8.12 10.96 -16.65
CA ILE A 235 -8.14 12.34 -17.14
C ILE A 235 -9.54 12.70 -17.66
N ALA A 236 -10.19 11.83 -18.43
CA ALA A 236 -11.54 12.07 -18.93
C ALA A 236 -12.56 12.24 -17.79
N VAL A 237 -12.49 11.41 -16.75
CA VAL A 237 -13.34 11.52 -15.55
C VAL A 237 -13.10 12.84 -14.83
N TYR A 238 -11.84 13.25 -14.63
CA TYR A 238 -11.51 14.53 -13.99
C TYR A 238 -11.99 15.74 -14.81
N LEU A 239 -11.92 15.69 -16.13
CA LEU A 239 -12.49 16.73 -17.00
C LEU A 239 -14.02 16.82 -16.87
N ILE A 240 -14.71 15.68 -16.80
CA ILE A 240 -16.17 15.65 -16.55
C ILE A 240 -16.50 16.22 -15.17
N LEU A 241 -15.70 15.90 -14.14
CA LEU A 241 -15.86 16.47 -12.80
C LEU A 241 -15.64 17.98 -12.77
N ILE A 242 -14.64 18.49 -13.48
CA ILE A 242 -14.41 19.95 -13.66
C ILE A 242 -15.67 20.63 -14.20
N LEU A 243 -16.22 20.12 -15.31
CA LEU A 243 -17.43 20.68 -15.91
C LEU A 243 -18.63 20.60 -14.96
N SER A 244 -18.81 19.45 -14.32
CA SER A 244 -19.90 19.20 -13.38
C SER A 244 -19.83 20.15 -12.18
N LEU A 245 -18.66 20.28 -11.55
CA LEU A 245 -18.43 21.17 -10.40
C LEU A 245 -18.68 22.63 -10.76
N TYR A 246 -18.26 23.08 -11.95
CA TYR A 246 -18.52 24.45 -12.40
C TYR A 246 -20.02 24.74 -12.52
N TRP A 247 -20.76 23.89 -13.24
CA TRP A 247 -22.20 24.08 -13.45
C TRP A 247 -23.02 23.90 -12.18
N LEU A 248 -22.67 22.91 -11.35
CA LEU A 248 -23.29 22.72 -10.04
C LEU A 248 -23.03 23.93 -9.14
N SER A 249 -21.80 24.46 -9.10
CA SER A 249 -21.48 25.68 -8.35
C SER A 249 -22.34 26.86 -8.78
N LEU A 250 -22.47 27.09 -10.10
CA LEU A 250 -23.32 28.15 -10.63
C LEU A 250 -24.79 27.95 -10.22
N TRP A 251 -25.30 26.72 -10.31
CA TRP A 251 -26.68 26.40 -9.95
C TRP A 251 -26.96 26.60 -8.46
N VAL A 252 -26.07 26.12 -7.59
CA VAL A 252 -26.17 26.31 -6.13
C VAL A 252 -26.09 27.79 -5.80
N TYR A 253 -25.18 28.53 -6.42
CA TYR A 253 -25.02 29.96 -6.23
C TYR A 253 -26.28 30.76 -6.57
N LYS A 254 -26.98 30.42 -7.65
CA LYS A 254 -28.26 31.05 -8.01
C LYS A 254 -29.32 30.86 -6.93
N LYS A 255 -29.37 29.68 -6.31
CA LYS A 255 -30.35 29.33 -5.28
C LYS A 255 -29.97 29.82 -3.88
N ARG A 256 -28.74 30.28 -3.67
CA ARG A 256 -28.24 30.75 -2.38
C ARG A 256 -28.97 32.00 -1.92
N LYS A 257 -29.60 31.93 -0.75
CA LYS A 257 -30.17 33.10 -0.05
C LYS A 257 -29.05 33.91 0.60
N LEU A 258 -29.18 35.24 0.60
CA LEU A 258 -28.20 36.16 1.21
C LEU A 258 -28.15 36.01 2.74
N GLU A 259 -29.24 35.55 3.35
CA GLU A 259 -29.34 35.27 4.79
C GLU A 259 -28.43 34.12 5.26
N GLY A 260 -27.89 33.34 4.33
CA GLY A 260 -26.97 32.23 4.62
C GLY A 260 -25.55 32.66 5.01
N VAL A 261 -25.24 33.96 4.96
CA VAL A 261 -23.92 34.50 5.31
C VAL A 261 -23.57 34.14 6.77
N SER A 262 -22.30 33.81 7.01
CA SER A 262 -21.77 33.39 8.30
C SER A 262 -22.34 32.09 8.86
N GLN A 263 -23.25 31.37 8.19
CA GLN A 263 -23.67 30.02 8.60
C GLN A 263 -22.59 28.99 8.23
N ALA A 264 -22.36 27.95 9.05
CA ALA A 264 -21.39 26.91 8.71
C ALA A 264 -21.80 26.20 7.40
N LEU A 265 -23.08 25.83 7.31
CA LEU A 265 -23.72 25.31 6.12
C LEU A 265 -24.99 26.09 5.81
N VAL A 266 -25.08 26.57 4.56
CA VAL A 266 -26.11 27.52 4.10
C VAL A 266 -27.46 26.84 3.88
N PHE A 267 -27.46 25.60 3.40
CA PHE A 267 -28.68 24.88 3.05
C PHE A 267 -29.14 23.98 4.21
N PRO A 268 -30.44 23.96 4.56
CA PRO A 268 -30.94 23.10 5.63
C PRO A 268 -30.65 21.60 5.40
N ILE A 269 -30.71 21.13 4.14
CA ILE A 269 -30.47 19.73 3.77
C ILE A 269 -29.02 19.29 3.94
N THR A 270 -28.05 20.21 3.84
CA THR A 270 -26.63 19.84 4.00
C THR A 270 -26.24 19.63 5.46
N LYS A 271 -27.01 20.21 6.40
CA LYS A 271 -26.78 20.03 7.85
C LYS A 271 -26.90 18.57 8.31
N PRO A 272 -28.00 17.83 8.04
CA PRO A 272 -28.10 16.41 8.41
C PRO A 272 -27.11 15.53 7.63
N ILE A 273 -26.83 15.82 6.35
CA ILE A 273 -25.85 15.07 5.56
C ILE A 273 -24.47 15.16 6.21
N PHE A 274 -24.02 16.38 6.52
CA PHE A 274 -22.75 16.59 7.21
C PHE A 274 -22.74 15.91 8.59
N LYS A 275 -23.82 16.10 9.37
CA LYS A 275 -23.91 15.55 10.72
C LYS A 275 -23.78 14.03 10.75
N TYR A 276 -24.65 13.34 10.02
CA TYR A 276 -24.67 11.88 10.03
C TYR A 276 -23.52 11.28 9.21
N GLY A 277 -23.03 11.98 8.18
CA GLY A 277 -21.81 11.60 7.46
C GLY A 277 -20.57 11.62 8.37
N THR A 278 -20.34 12.72 9.10
CA THR A 278 -19.24 12.80 10.07
C THR A 278 -19.40 11.78 11.19
N THR A 279 -20.63 11.59 11.70
CA THR A 279 -20.92 10.56 12.72
C THR A 279 -20.58 9.16 12.21
N PHE A 280 -20.95 8.83 10.97
CA PHE A 280 -20.67 7.54 10.36
C PHE A 280 -19.17 7.33 10.12
N CYS A 281 -18.46 8.30 9.55
CA CYS A 281 -17.02 8.16 9.31
C CYS A 281 -16.23 7.99 10.62
N THR A 282 -16.56 8.75 11.66
CA THR A 282 -15.91 8.65 12.98
C THR A 282 -16.31 7.40 13.75
N MET A 283 -17.55 6.92 13.59
CA MET A 283 -17.98 5.61 14.07
C MET A 283 -17.09 4.52 13.47
N LEU A 284 -16.96 4.47 12.13
CA LEU A 284 -16.10 3.49 11.45
C LEU A 284 -14.62 3.63 11.85
N LEU A 285 -14.13 4.86 12.04
CA LEU A 285 -12.77 5.11 12.52
C LEU A 285 -12.56 4.53 13.93
N GLY A 286 -13.53 4.73 14.83
CA GLY A 286 -13.52 4.14 16.17
C GLY A 286 -13.57 2.62 16.12
N GLY A 287 -14.40 2.04 15.26
CA GLY A 287 -14.45 0.60 15.02
C GLY A 287 -13.14 0.03 14.52
N MET A 288 -12.51 0.68 13.54
CA MET A 288 -11.18 0.30 13.04
C MET A 288 -10.15 0.33 14.17
N TYR A 289 -10.07 1.41 14.94
CA TYR A 289 -9.05 1.55 15.99
C TYR A 289 -9.21 0.54 17.14
N PHE A 290 -10.43 0.35 17.64
CA PHE A 290 -10.68 -0.57 18.75
C PHE A 290 -10.86 -2.03 18.31
N GLY A 291 -11.23 -2.27 17.05
CA GLY A 291 -11.38 -3.61 16.48
C GLY A 291 -10.06 -4.35 16.31
N GLU A 292 -8.97 -3.62 16.06
CA GLU A 292 -7.61 -4.16 16.03
C GLU A 292 -7.06 -4.48 17.42
N MET A 293 -7.71 -4.01 18.50
CA MET A 293 -7.30 -4.38 19.85
C MET A 293 -7.74 -5.80 20.20
N ARG A 294 -6.92 -6.53 20.95
CA ARG A 294 -7.18 -7.92 21.43
C ARG A 294 -8.38 -8.07 22.39
N GLY A 295 -9.25 -7.08 22.44
CA GLY A 295 -10.40 -7.00 23.33
C GLY A 295 -11.66 -7.71 22.85
N GLY A 296 -11.65 -8.25 21.63
CA GLY A 296 -12.79 -8.94 21.02
C GLY A 296 -13.97 -8.01 20.70
N MET A 297 -15.14 -8.60 20.43
CA MET A 297 -16.33 -7.89 19.93
C MET A 297 -16.81 -6.73 20.82
N GLY A 298 -16.62 -6.83 22.14
CA GLY A 298 -17.02 -5.79 23.08
C GLY A 298 -16.26 -4.47 22.88
N TRP A 299 -14.95 -4.55 22.60
CA TRP A 299 -14.13 -3.38 22.30
C TRP A 299 -14.46 -2.77 20.94
N LEU A 300 -14.73 -3.61 19.93
CA LEU A 300 -15.21 -3.14 18.63
C LEU A 300 -16.50 -2.31 18.77
N ILE A 301 -17.50 -2.84 19.49
CA ILE A 301 -18.77 -2.14 19.75
C ILE A 301 -18.52 -0.85 20.55
N ALA A 302 -17.67 -0.89 21.58
CA ALA A 302 -17.31 0.30 22.34
C ALA A 302 -16.67 1.36 21.45
N GLY A 303 -15.80 0.96 20.51
CA GLY A 303 -15.18 1.82 19.52
C GLY A 303 -16.20 2.49 18.59
N TYR A 304 -17.18 1.74 18.07
CA TYR A 304 -18.26 2.31 17.29
C TYR A 304 -19.10 3.31 18.07
N VAL A 305 -19.51 2.96 19.29
CA VAL A 305 -20.31 3.84 20.15
C VAL A 305 -19.54 5.12 20.47
N PHE A 306 -18.28 5.00 20.90
CA PHE A 306 -17.44 6.14 21.24
C PHE A 306 -17.15 7.03 20.02
N GLY A 307 -16.81 6.42 18.89
CA GLY A 307 -16.58 7.12 17.63
C GLY A 307 -17.83 7.87 17.15
N ALA A 308 -19.00 7.24 17.18
CA ALA A 308 -20.27 7.87 16.84
C ALA A 308 -20.61 9.05 17.76
N LEU A 309 -20.42 8.89 19.08
CA LEU A 309 -20.68 9.98 20.04
C LEU A 309 -19.76 11.18 19.77
N ILE A 310 -18.46 10.94 19.56
CA ILE A 310 -17.50 11.99 19.22
C ILE A 310 -17.88 12.67 17.91
N GLY A 311 -18.14 11.89 16.86
CA GLY A 311 -18.54 12.43 15.56
C GLY A 311 -19.78 13.29 15.60
N TYR A 312 -20.80 12.83 16.33
CA TYR A 312 -22.05 13.56 16.50
C TYR A 312 -21.81 14.89 17.21
N VAL A 313 -21.02 14.89 18.29
CA VAL A 313 -20.66 16.10 19.05
C VAL A 313 -19.84 17.06 18.20
N ILE A 314 -18.81 16.58 17.49
CA ILE A 314 -17.98 17.41 16.60
C ILE A 314 -18.84 18.04 15.51
N ALA A 315 -19.73 17.26 14.88
CA ALA A 315 -20.59 17.79 13.84
C ALA A 315 -21.54 18.87 14.37
N GLU A 316 -22.11 18.68 15.57
CA GLU A 316 -22.92 19.71 16.22
C GLU A 316 -22.09 20.94 16.63
N MET A 317 -20.85 20.78 17.09
CA MET A 317 -19.94 21.90 17.39
C MET A 317 -19.72 22.78 16.15
N VAL A 318 -19.50 22.16 14.99
CA VAL A 318 -19.34 22.87 13.71
C VAL A 318 -20.64 23.54 13.27
N LEU A 319 -21.78 22.84 13.36
CA LEU A 319 -23.09 23.37 12.95
C LEU A 319 -23.57 24.52 13.84
N GLN A 320 -23.35 24.43 15.16
CA GLN A 320 -23.72 25.43 16.16
C GLN A 320 -22.65 26.51 16.33
N LYS A 321 -21.43 26.30 15.79
CA LYS A 321 -20.25 27.19 15.90
C LYS A 321 -19.86 27.48 17.36
N SER A 322 -20.02 26.48 18.23
CA SER A 322 -19.82 26.61 19.66
C SER A 322 -19.28 25.30 20.22
N TRP A 323 -18.31 25.39 21.14
CA TRP A 323 -17.88 24.23 21.93
C TRP A 323 -18.98 23.75 22.89
N ARG A 324 -19.86 24.66 23.34
CA ARG A 324 -21.03 24.33 24.16
C ARG A 324 -22.17 23.95 23.23
N VAL A 325 -22.39 22.66 23.07
CA VAL A 325 -23.38 22.07 22.16
C VAL A 325 -24.62 21.61 22.91
N THR A 326 -25.79 21.88 22.33
CA THR A 326 -27.04 21.22 22.72
C THR A 326 -27.23 19.93 21.91
N ILE A 327 -27.29 18.78 22.58
CA ILE A 327 -27.41 17.47 21.92
C ILE A 327 -28.90 17.16 21.72
N HIS A 328 -29.31 17.03 20.47
CA HIS A 328 -30.65 16.57 20.13
C HIS A 328 -30.74 15.04 20.16
N LEU A 329 -31.08 14.48 21.32
CA LEU A 329 -31.19 13.02 21.56
C LEU A 329 -32.07 12.28 20.55
N LYS A 330 -33.13 12.93 20.02
CA LYS A 330 -33.99 12.32 18.99
C LYS A 330 -33.22 11.96 17.71
N GLY A 331 -32.32 12.83 17.26
CA GLY A 331 -31.52 12.58 16.05
C GLY A 331 -30.54 11.43 16.25
N LEU A 332 -29.90 11.39 17.42
CA LEU A 332 -29.01 10.29 17.80
C LEU A 332 -29.77 8.95 17.87
N MET A 333 -30.96 8.92 18.47
CA MET A 333 -31.77 7.69 18.54
C MET A 333 -32.16 7.15 17.15
N ILE A 334 -32.55 8.03 16.21
CA ILE A 334 -32.86 7.64 14.82
C ILE A 334 -31.62 7.05 14.15
N TYR A 335 -30.46 7.69 14.32
CA TYR A 335 -29.20 7.21 13.77
C TYR A 335 -28.82 5.84 14.35
N THR A 336 -28.88 5.68 15.67
CA THR A 336 -28.59 4.39 16.33
C THR A 336 -29.54 3.30 15.87
N ALA A 337 -30.83 3.59 15.72
CA ALA A 337 -31.79 2.62 15.19
C ALA A 337 -31.46 2.22 13.74
N ALA A 338 -31.08 3.17 12.88
CA ALA A 338 -30.67 2.88 11.51
C ALA A 338 -29.40 2.02 11.44
N MET A 339 -28.40 2.31 12.28
CA MET A 339 -27.17 1.52 12.36
C MET A 339 -27.40 0.13 12.95
N ALA A 340 -28.30 -0.01 13.94
CA ALA A 340 -28.69 -1.31 14.46
C ALA A 340 -29.37 -2.18 13.40
N VAL A 341 -30.25 -1.60 12.58
CA VAL A 341 -30.83 -2.31 11.43
C VAL A 341 -29.75 -2.74 10.44
N LEU A 342 -28.81 -1.86 10.10
CA LEU A 342 -27.70 -2.17 9.21
C LEU A 342 -26.83 -3.31 9.76
N PHE A 343 -26.49 -3.29 11.05
CA PHE A 343 -25.76 -4.37 11.72
C PHE A 343 -26.52 -5.70 11.65
N ILE A 344 -27.83 -5.68 11.90
CA ILE A 344 -28.68 -6.87 11.79
C ILE A 344 -28.66 -7.42 10.36
N LEU A 345 -28.71 -6.56 9.34
CA LEU A 345 -28.64 -6.98 7.94
C LEU A 345 -27.32 -7.69 7.60
N PHE A 346 -26.18 -7.22 8.14
CA PHE A 346 -24.90 -7.89 7.99
C PHE A 346 -24.85 -9.24 8.72
N GLN A 347 -25.42 -9.32 9.93
CA GLN A 347 -25.42 -10.57 10.73
C GLN A 347 -26.20 -11.72 10.06
N PHE A 348 -27.25 -11.40 9.29
CA PHE A 348 -28.07 -12.40 8.61
C PHE A 348 -27.49 -12.89 7.26
N ASP A 349 -26.38 -12.32 6.80
CA ASP A 349 -25.74 -12.59 5.50
C ASP A 349 -26.78 -12.82 4.38
N PHE A 350 -27.68 -11.85 4.18
CA PHE A 350 -28.70 -11.91 3.11
C PHE A 350 -28.07 -12.07 1.72
N THR A 351 -26.82 -11.64 1.57
CA THR A 351 -26.02 -11.72 0.35
C THR A 351 -25.44 -13.11 0.09
N GLN A 352 -25.48 -14.02 1.08
CA GLN A 352 -24.77 -15.30 1.07
C GLN A 352 -23.27 -15.15 0.74
N TYR A 353 -22.67 -14.03 1.15
CA TYR A 353 -21.30 -13.69 0.82
C TYR A 353 -20.32 -14.74 1.36
N GLU A 354 -20.51 -15.15 2.62
CA GLU A 354 -19.64 -16.13 3.30
C GLU A 354 -19.78 -17.52 2.66
N LYS A 355 -20.97 -17.86 2.17
CA LYS A 355 -21.31 -19.19 1.62
C LYS A 355 -21.15 -19.27 0.10
N ASN A 356 -20.79 -18.16 -0.56
CA ASN A 356 -20.64 -18.11 -1.99
C ASN A 356 -19.32 -18.80 -2.42
N ILE A 357 -19.39 -20.11 -2.60
CA ILE A 357 -18.33 -20.94 -3.14
C ILE A 357 -18.79 -21.39 -4.54
N PRO A 358 -18.07 -20.99 -5.61
CA PRO A 358 -18.48 -21.32 -6.98
C PRO A 358 -18.45 -22.83 -7.24
N ALA A 359 -19.30 -23.31 -8.16
CA ALA A 359 -19.28 -24.71 -8.55
C ALA A 359 -18.02 -25.02 -9.37
N ALA A 360 -17.41 -26.21 -9.19
CA ALA A 360 -16.17 -26.59 -9.88
C ALA A 360 -16.24 -26.48 -11.42
N LYS A 361 -17.44 -26.61 -12.00
CA LYS A 361 -17.65 -26.49 -13.45
C LYS A 361 -17.67 -25.04 -13.96
N GLU A 362 -17.92 -24.08 -13.09
CA GLU A 362 -17.99 -22.65 -13.39
C GLU A 362 -16.61 -21.98 -13.27
N ILE A 363 -15.71 -22.59 -12.52
CA ILE A 363 -14.32 -22.16 -12.34
C ILE A 363 -13.54 -22.47 -13.61
N GLU A 364 -12.86 -21.47 -14.14
CA GLU A 364 -11.87 -21.62 -15.21
C GLU A 364 -10.50 -21.94 -14.63
N GLN A 365 -10.10 -21.21 -13.60
CA GLN A 365 -8.85 -21.42 -12.88
C GLN A 365 -8.92 -20.86 -11.45
N VAL A 366 -8.05 -21.37 -10.56
CA VAL A 366 -8.00 -20.94 -9.15
C VAL A 366 -6.57 -20.62 -8.72
N HIS A 367 -6.38 -19.46 -8.09
CA HIS A 367 -5.16 -19.14 -7.35
C HIS A 367 -5.35 -19.52 -5.88
N PHE A 368 -4.35 -20.17 -5.31
CA PHE A 368 -4.28 -20.49 -3.89
C PHE A 368 -2.88 -20.20 -3.36
N SER A 369 -2.79 -19.39 -2.31
CA SER A 369 -1.53 -19.03 -1.69
C SER A 369 -1.69 -18.64 -0.23
N GLU A 370 -0.56 -18.51 0.46
CA GLU A 370 -0.53 -18.17 1.88
C GLU A 370 -0.63 -16.66 2.13
N SER A 371 -0.61 -15.84 1.09
CA SER A 371 -0.65 -14.38 1.23
C SER A 371 -1.08 -13.73 -0.07
N TYR A 372 -1.80 -12.63 0.06
CA TYR A 372 -2.12 -11.75 -1.07
C TYR A 372 -0.85 -11.28 -1.82
N TYR A 373 0.29 -11.11 -1.13
CA TYR A 373 1.53 -10.66 -1.80
C TYR A 373 2.05 -11.66 -2.84
N LEU A 374 1.83 -12.96 -2.65
CA LEU A 374 2.18 -13.99 -3.64
C LEU A 374 1.27 -13.95 -4.88
N TYR A 375 0.09 -13.33 -4.75
CA TYR A 375 -0.80 -13.07 -5.87
C TYR A 375 -0.45 -11.77 -6.59
N SER A 376 0.00 -10.75 -5.86
CA SER A 376 0.31 -9.41 -6.40
C SER A 376 1.78 -9.18 -6.70
N ASP A 377 2.60 -10.24 -6.66
CA ASP A 377 4.05 -10.17 -6.80
C ASP A 377 4.43 -9.45 -8.10
N ILE A 378 5.17 -8.35 -7.98
CA ILE A 378 5.56 -7.47 -9.10
C ILE A 378 6.64 -8.14 -9.95
N ASP A 379 7.42 -9.05 -9.35
CA ASP A 379 8.51 -9.75 -10.02
C ASP A 379 8.00 -10.94 -10.85
N ARG A 380 6.73 -11.33 -10.69
CA ARG A 380 6.06 -12.34 -11.54
C ARG A 380 5.15 -11.66 -12.56
N ASP A 381 5.36 -11.97 -13.84
CA ASP A 381 4.52 -11.45 -14.94
C ASP A 381 3.02 -11.80 -14.76
N GLU A 382 2.70 -12.96 -14.19
CA GLU A 382 1.33 -13.39 -13.89
C GLU A 382 1.22 -14.15 -12.56
N PRO A 383 0.09 -14.03 -11.82
CA PRO A 383 -0.19 -14.85 -10.65
C PRO A 383 -0.28 -16.34 -11.02
N LEU A 384 0.08 -17.20 -10.08
CA LEU A 384 -0.06 -18.66 -10.22
C LEU A 384 -1.53 -19.08 -10.32
N TYR A 385 -1.87 -19.99 -11.23
CA TYR A 385 -3.22 -20.57 -11.31
C TYR A 385 -3.18 -22.09 -11.48
N LEU A 386 -4.05 -22.77 -10.73
CA LEU A 386 -4.38 -24.18 -10.87
C LEU A 386 -5.61 -24.31 -11.79
N ARG A 387 -5.50 -25.18 -12.78
CA ARG A 387 -6.47 -25.41 -13.87
C ARG A 387 -6.96 -26.86 -13.90
N GLU A 388 -6.23 -27.80 -13.32
CA GLU A 388 -6.68 -29.19 -13.20
C GLU A 388 -7.93 -29.29 -12.32
N TYR A 389 -8.87 -30.14 -12.75
CA TYR A 389 -10.16 -30.26 -12.07
C TYR A 389 -9.98 -30.77 -10.63
N GLU A 390 -9.05 -31.69 -10.43
CA GLU A 390 -8.70 -32.29 -9.15
C GLU A 390 -8.22 -31.22 -8.16
N ASN A 391 -7.30 -30.34 -8.59
CA ASN A 391 -6.77 -29.25 -7.76
C ASN A 391 -7.81 -28.16 -7.52
N ILE A 392 -8.59 -27.79 -8.54
CA ILE A 392 -9.73 -26.87 -8.39
C ILE A 392 -10.71 -27.38 -7.34
N ASP A 393 -11.07 -28.67 -7.40
CA ASP A 393 -12.00 -29.26 -6.44
C ASP A 393 -11.39 -29.41 -5.04
N LEU A 394 -10.09 -29.68 -4.92
CA LEU A 394 -9.37 -29.68 -3.64
C LEU A 394 -9.41 -28.30 -2.97
N VAL A 395 -9.04 -27.23 -3.68
CA VAL A 395 -9.09 -25.85 -3.14
C VAL A 395 -10.52 -25.47 -2.78
N ARG A 396 -11.51 -25.86 -3.60
CA ARG A 396 -12.93 -25.63 -3.31
C ARG A 396 -13.40 -26.37 -2.05
N ARG A 397 -12.96 -27.61 -1.83
CA ARG A 397 -13.26 -28.39 -0.62
C ARG A 397 -12.58 -27.80 0.61
N LEU A 398 -11.32 -27.37 0.50
CA LEU A 398 -10.62 -26.63 1.55
C LEU A 398 -11.39 -25.37 1.93
N HIS A 399 -11.76 -24.55 0.94
CA HIS A 399 -12.55 -23.33 1.18
C HIS A 399 -13.89 -23.64 1.89
N LYS A 400 -14.57 -24.72 1.48
CA LYS A 400 -15.80 -25.16 2.15
C LYS A 400 -15.55 -25.53 3.61
N GLU A 401 -14.49 -26.30 3.89
CA GLU A 401 -14.13 -26.71 5.25
C GLU A 401 -13.79 -25.52 6.13
N ILE A 402 -13.08 -24.51 5.61
CA ILE A 402 -12.78 -23.26 6.31
C ILE A 402 -14.07 -22.52 6.69
N VAL A 403 -15.00 -22.37 5.75
CA VAL A 403 -16.27 -21.67 6.00
C VAL A 403 -17.15 -22.42 7.01
N GLU A 404 -17.18 -23.76 6.97
CA GLU A 404 -17.93 -24.59 7.91
C GLU A 404 -17.35 -24.53 9.34
N ASN A 405 -16.03 -24.33 9.48
CA ASN A 405 -15.31 -24.30 10.75
C ASN A 405 -15.05 -22.89 11.34
N LYS A 406 -15.65 -21.84 10.77
CA LYS A 406 -15.38 -20.42 11.08
C LYS A 406 -15.31 -20.03 12.58
N ASN A 407 -16.11 -20.69 13.43
CA ASN A 407 -16.22 -20.32 14.85
C ASN A 407 -15.00 -20.75 15.68
N ILE A 408 -14.26 -21.76 15.22
CA ILE A 408 -13.06 -22.30 15.87
C ILE A 408 -11.86 -21.47 15.43
N ASP A 409 -11.73 -21.26 14.13
CA ASP A 409 -10.61 -20.53 13.52
C ASP A 409 -10.55 -19.06 13.98
N HIS A 410 -11.70 -18.42 14.24
CA HIS A 410 -11.76 -17.07 14.80
C HIS A 410 -11.30 -16.93 16.27
N ARG A 411 -11.24 -18.03 17.04
CA ARG A 411 -10.91 -18.00 18.48
C ARG A 411 -9.48 -18.45 18.78
N GLU A 412 -8.91 -19.28 17.93
CA GLU A 412 -7.64 -19.99 18.18
C GLU A 412 -6.47 -19.53 17.30
N SER A 413 -6.69 -18.69 16.27
CA SER A 413 -5.61 -18.19 15.40
C SER A 413 -4.72 -17.17 16.11
N ASN A 414 -3.88 -17.65 17.04
CA ASN A 414 -2.77 -16.89 17.62
C ASN A 414 -1.58 -16.81 16.65
N ASP A 415 -1.51 -17.71 15.66
CA ASP A 415 -0.51 -17.70 14.58
C ASP A 415 -1.07 -17.17 13.26
N GLN A 416 -0.22 -16.41 12.56
CA GLN A 416 -0.55 -15.46 11.49
C GLN A 416 -0.75 -16.11 10.11
N ASP A 417 -1.22 -17.36 10.06
CA ASP A 417 -1.39 -18.05 8.79
C ASP A 417 -2.63 -17.54 8.04
N THR A 418 -2.46 -17.43 6.72
CA THR A 418 -3.48 -16.90 5.83
C THR A 418 -3.74 -17.89 4.68
N ALA A 419 -5.00 -18.04 4.31
CA ALA A 419 -5.42 -18.74 3.10
C ALA A 419 -6.06 -17.72 2.15
N PHE A 420 -5.32 -17.37 1.09
CA PHE A 420 -5.77 -16.46 0.05
C PHE A 420 -6.22 -17.25 -1.18
N ILE A 421 -7.44 -16.99 -1.64
CA ILE A 421 -8.08 -17.75 -2.73
C ILE A 421 -8.65 -16.78 -3.76
N VAL A 422 -8.32 -16.99 -5.03
CA VAL A 422 -8.94 -16.27 -6.16
C VAL A 422 -9.50 -17.27 -7.16
N TYR A 423 -10.82 -17.30 -7.30
CA TYR A 423 -11.47 -18.01 -8.39
C TYR A 423 -11.68 -17.07 -9.57
N GLU A 424 -11.20 -17.46 -10.74
CA GLU A 424 -11.61 -16.86 -12.01
C GLU A 424 -12.66 -17.75 -12.66
N LEU A 425 -13.84 -17.19 -12.89
CA LEU A 425 -14.97 -17.90 -13.46
C LEU A 425 -14.97 -17.76 -14.98
N LYS A 426 -15.55 -18.74 -15.67
CA LYS A 426 -15.66 -18.77 -17.14
C LYS A 426 -16.42 -17.59 -17.76
N ASN A 427 -17.18 -16.85 -16.96
CA ASN A 427 -17.89 -15.64 -17.38
C ASN A 427 -17.02 -14.36 -17.24
N GLY A 428 -15.78 -14.48 -16.76
CA GLY A 428 -14.86 -13.37 -16.51
C GLY A 428 -14.98 -12.71 -15.13
N GLU A 429 -15.90 -13.16 -14.27
CA GLU A 429 -16.01 -12.66 -12.90
C GLU A 429 -14.94 -13.28 -11.98
N LYS A 430 -14.52 -12.51 -10.96
CA LYS A 430 -13.55 -12.98 -9.96
C LYS A 430 -14.20 -13.05 -8.58
N ILE A 431 -13.95 -14.15 -7.87
CA ILE A 431 -14.31 -14.32 -6.46
C ILE A 431 -13.02 -14.41 -5.66
N VAL A 432 -12.77 -13.40 -4.82
CA VAL A 432 -11.56 -13.30 -3.99
C VAL A 432 -11.92 -13.51 -2.53
N ARG A 433 -11.14 -14.31 -1.82
CA ARG A 433 -11.32 -14.60 -0.39
C ARG A 433 -9.98 -14.61 0.34
N ASN A 434 -10.01 -14.16 1.59
CA ASN A 434 -8.86 -14.15 2.48
C ASN A 434 -9.26 -14.60 3.87
N TYR A 435 -8.71 -15.72 4.34
CA TYR A 435 -9.03 -16.29 5.64
C TYR A 435 -7.81 -16.32 6.54
N LYS A 436 -7.99 -15.97 7.82
CA LYS A 436 -7.04 -16.30 8.88
C LYS A 436 -7.41 -17.68 9.41
N ILE A 437 -6.46 -18.60 9.38
CA ILE A 437 -6.68 -20.01 9.71
C ILE A 437 -5.50 -20.56 10.51
N ASP A 438 -5.72 -21.69 11.18
CA ASP A 438 -4.63 -22.53 11.66
C ASP A 438 -4.30 -23.57 10.57
N LYS A 439 -3.14 -23.42 9.89
CA LYS A 439 -2.74 -24.35 8.83
C LYS A 439 -2.62 -25.79 9.33
N THR A 440 -2.27 -26.03 10.59
CA THR A 440 -2.06 -27.38 11.12
C THR A 440 -3.33 -28.24 11.01
N LYS A 441 -4.49 -27.62 11.22
CA LYS A 441 -5.81 -28.24 11.07
C LYS A 441 -6.15 -28.61 9.62
N TYR A 442 -5.70 -27.79 8.67
CA TYR A 442 -5.96 -27.97 7.24
C TYR A 442 -4.81 -28.67 6.51
N ARG A 443 -3.79 -29.14 7.22
CA ARG A 443 -2.62 -29.85 6.69
C ARG A 443 -2.95 -30.92 5.65
N PRO A 444 -3.99 -31.77 5.80
CA PRO A 444 -4.31 -32.76 4.78
C PRO A 444 -4.65 -32.15 3.40
N PHE A 445 -5.31 -30.99 3.37
CA PHE A 445 -5.62 -30.29 2.11
C PHE A 445 -4.37 -29.62 1.53
N TYR A 446 -3.62 -28.89 2.38
CA TYR A 446 -2.37 -28.24 1.97
C TYR A 446 -1.40 -29.25 1.38
N LYS A 447 -1.23 -30.39 2.04
CA LYS A 447 -0.39 -31.49 1.55
C LYS A 447 -0.80 -31.95 0.14
N LEU A 448 -2.08 -32.26 -0.07
CA LEU A 448 -2.58 -32.72 -1.37
C LEU A 448 -2.43 -31.67 -2.47
N ILE A 449 -2.56 -30.38 -2.13
CA ILE A 449 -2.40 -29.29 -3.11
C ILE A 449 -0.92 -29.05 -3.41
N TYR A 450 -0.06 -28.98 -2.39
CA TYR A 450 1.36 -28.62 -2.56
C TYR A 450 2.18 -29.76 -3.19
N GLU A 451 1.78 -31.01 -2.93
CA GLU A 451 2.42 -32.18 -3.52
C GLU A 451 1.89 -32.53 -4.91
N SER A 452 0.91 -31.79 -5.45
CA SER A 452 0.40 -32.05 -6.80
C SER A 452 1.38 -31.58 -7.88
N ASP A 453 1.44 -32.33 -8.97
CA ASP A 453 2.33 -32.05 -10.10
C ASP A 453 2.08 -30.65 -10.66
N GLU A 454 0.81 -30.25 -10.81
CA GLU A 454 0.44 -28.92 -11.30
C GLU A 454 0.95 -27.81 -10.38
N TYR A 455 0.81 -27.97 -9.06
CA TYR A 455 1.28 -26.96 -8.11
C TYR A 455 2.80 -26.83 -8.16
N LYS A 456 3.53 -27.96 -8.07
CA LYS A 456 4.99 -28.00 -8.15
C LYS A 456 5.51 -27.38 -9.44
N THR A 457 4.91 -27.75 -10.57
CA THR A 457 5.24 -27.23 -11.91
C THR A 457 5.05 -25.71 -11.96
N ALA A 458 3.94 -25.22 -11.41
CA ALA A 458 3.60 -23.82 -11.50
C ALA A 458 4.39 -22.95 -10.51
N THR A 459 4.74 -23.44 -9.32
CA THR A 459 5.44 -22.65 -8.29
C THR A 459 6.96 -22.62 -8.42
N ASN A 460 7.56 -23.63 -9.05
CA ASN A 460 9.01 -23.76 -9.14
C ASN A 460 9.53 -23.38 -10.52
N GLU A 461 10.49 -22.46 -10.57
CA GLU A 461 11.01 -21.96 -11.85
C GLU A 461 11.87 -22.97 -12.61
N ILE A 462 12.31 -24.05 -11.95
CA ILE A 462 13.10 -25.11 -12.57
C ILE A 462 12.40 -25.73 -13.79
N TYR A 463 11.07 -25.81 -13.79
CA TYR A 463 10.30 -26.33 -14.93
C TYR A 463 10.24 -25.37 -16.14
N LYS A 464 10.74 -24.14 -16.00
CA LYS A 464 10.96 -23.22 -17.13
C LYS A 464 12.29 -23.47 -17.83
N VAL A 465 13.17 -24.27 -17.22
CA VAL A 465 14.54 -24.52 -17.67
C VAL A 465 14.59 -25.82 -18.47
N GLU A 466 14.94 -25.71 -19.75
CA GLU A 466 15.34 -26.86 -20.54
C GLU A 466 16.82 -27.18 -20.27
N ALA A 467 17.13 -28.41 -19.89
CA ALA A 467 18.48 -28.82 -19.50
C ALA A 467 19.51 -28.55 -20.62
N ASP A 468 19.11 -28.79 -21.88
CA ASP A 468 19.97 -28.60 -23.06
C ASP A 468 20.18 -27.11 -23.42
N GLU A 469 19.35 -26.19 -22.90
CA GLU A 469 19.48 -24.74 -23.10
C GLU A 469 20.15 -24.03 -21.91
N THR A 470 20.58 -24.79 -20.90
CA THR A 470 21.24 -24.26 -19.71
C THR A 470 22.68 -23.86 -20.03
N THR A 471 23.07 -22.65 -19.65
CA THR A 471 24.38 -22.08 -19.97
C THR A 471 25.27 -21.92 -18.74
N LYS A 472 24.66 -21.75 -17.56
CA LYS A 472 25.38 -21.54 -16.30
C LYS A 472 24.46 -21.77 -15.11
N ILE A 473 24.98 -22.39 -14.05
CA ILE A 473 24.33 -22.40 -12.73
C ILE A 473 25.24 -21.70 -11.74
N THR A 474 24.68 -20.81 -10.92
CA THR A 474 25.38 -20.13 -9.83
C THR A 474 24.69 -20.45 -8.51
N ILE A 475 25.45 -20.92 -7.52
CA ILE A 475 24.93 -21.29 -6.20
C ILE A 475 25.56 -20.36 -5.17
N THR A 476 24.72 -19.55 -4.51
CA THR A 476 25.16 -18.53 -3.55
C THR A 476 24.68 -18.90 -2.15
N PRO A 477 25.59 -19.18 -1.18
CA PRO A 477 25.21 -19.54 0.18
C PRO A 477 24.32 -18.49 0.87
N SER A 478 23.42 -18.92 1.75
CA SER A 478 22.53 -18.02 2.50
C SER A 478 23.21 -17.21 3.60
N GLY A 479 24.36 -17.69 4.11
CA GLY A 479 25.10 -17.04 5.19
C GLY A 479 26.04 -15.91 4.74
N PRO A 480 26.69 -15.20 5.69
CA PRO A 480 27.52 -14.02 5.43
C PRO A 480 28.90 -14.39 4.87
N VAL A 481 28.94 -15.08 3.73
CA VAL A 481 30.16 -15.49 3.02
C VAL A 481 30.16 -14.94 1.60
N SER A 482 31.35 -14.67 1.04
CA SER A 482 31.51 -14.12 -0.32
C SER A 482 31.72 -15.16 -1.41
N LYS A 483 31.80 -16.45 -1.04
CA LYS A 483 32.01 -17.57 -1.96
C LYS A 483 30.72 -17.92 -2.70
N ARG A 484 30.87 -18.57 -3.86
CA ARG A 484 29.77 -19.12 -4.65
C ARG A 484 30.31 -20.25 -5.53
N ALA A 485 29.54 -21.31 -5.71
CA ALA A 485 29.85 -22.32 -6.71
C ALA A 485 29.31 -21.89 -8.07
N THR A 486 30.04 -22.19 -9.15
CA THR A 486 29.63 -21.90 -10.52
C THR A 486 29.85 -23.13 -11.38
N ILE A 487 28.80 -23.59 -12.05
CA ILE A 487 28.82 -24.73 -12.97
C ILE A 487 28.67 -24.18 -14.39
N THR A 488 29.55 -24.61 -15.29
CA THR A 488 29.53 -24.22 -16.72
C THR A 488 29.77 -25.39 -17.66
N ASP A 489 30.11 -26.58 -17.14
CA ASP A 489 30.30 -27.76 -17.95
C ASP A 489 28.93 -28.30 -18.45
N PRO A 490 28.73 -28.53 -19.75
CA PRO A 490 27.43 -28.93 -20.28
C PRO A 490 26.86 -30.23 -19.71
N ASP A 491 27.70 -31.23 -19.42
CA ASP A 491 27.23 -32.51 -18.90
C ASP A 491 26.84 -32.34 -17.42
N GLU A 492 27.64 -31.60 -16.64
CA GLU A 492 27.33 -31.26 -15.24
C GLU A 492 26.08 -30.37 -15.11
N LEU A 493 25.88 -29.42 -16.03
CA LEU A 493 24.70 -28.55 -16.05
C LEU A 493 23.43 -29.38 -16.24
N LYS A 494 23.44 -30.32 -17.18
CA LYS A 494 22.31 -31.21 -17.44
C LYS A 494 22.01 -32.09 -16.24
N GLU A 495 23.03 -32.73 -15.68
CA GLU A 495 22.87 -33.59 -14.51
C GLU A 495 22.34 -32.80 -13.29
N ALA A 496 22.86 -31.59 -13.04
CA ALA A 496 22.40 -30.73 -11.97
C ALA A 496 20.93 -30.34 -12.12
N VAL A 497 20.49 -29.96 -13.33
CA VAL A 497 19.07 -29.63 -13.60
C VAL A 497 18.16 -30.85 -13.41
N GLU A 498 18.58 -32.03 -13.89
CA GLU A 498 17.82 -33.27 -13.73
C GLU A 498 17.67 -33.66 -12.25
N ILE A 499 18.75 -33.60 -11.47
CA ILE A 499 18.73 -33.88 -10.03
C ILE A 499 17.84 -32.88 -9.29
N LEU A 500 17.99 -31.58 -9.57
CA LEU A 500 17.18 -30.53 -8.93
C LEU A 500 15.69 -30.69 -9.26
N THR A 501 15.36 -31.09 -10.48
CA THR A 501 13.98 -31.37 -10.89
C THR A 501 13.42 -32.57 -10.13
N GLU A 502 14.19 -33.67 -10.02
CA GLU A 502 13.79 -34.86 -9.27
C GLU A 502 13.60 -34.58 -7.76
N GLU A 503 14.43 -33.71 -7.18
CA GLU A 503 14.30 -33.28 -5.78
C GLU A 503 13.01 -32.48 -5.57
N VAL A 504 12.64 -31.59 -6.51
CA VAL A 504 11.36 -30.87 -6.45
C VAL A 504 10.17 -31.82 -6.61
N ASP A 505 10.25 -32.78 -7.54
CA ASP A 505 9.21 -33.80 -7.75
C ASP A 505 8.99 -34.66 -6.49
N SER A 506 10.08 -35.02 -5.80
CA SER A 506 10.02 -35.87 -4.60
C SER A 506 9.84 -35.10 -3.28
N ALA A 507 9.90 -33.77 -3.29
CA ALA A 507 9.73 -32.93 -2.11
C ALA A 507 8.37 -33.18 -1.45
N ALA A 508 8.40 -33.41 -0.12
CA ALA A 508 7.21 -33.54 0.68
C ALA A 508 6.75 -32.17 1.20
N TYR A 509 5.45 -32.02 1.44
CA TYR A 509 4.88 -30.81 2.05
C TYR A 509 5.59 -30.43 3.36
N GLU A 510 5.98 -31.43 4.14
CA GLU A 510 6.67 -31.28 5.43
C GLU A 510 8.03 -30.55 5.30
N ASP A 511 8.73 -30.72 4.17
CA ASP A 511 10.03 -30.10 3.91
C ASP A 511 9.90 -28.60 3.67
N SER A 512 8.72 -28.15 3.21
CA SER A 512 8.40 -26.74 2.98
C SER A 512 7.94 -25.99 4.23
N GLN A 513 7.44 -26.70 5.26
CA GLN A 513 6.84 -26.09 6.46
C GLN A 513 7.81 -25.88 7.62
N ASN A 514 8.94 -26.59 7.64
CA ASN A 514 9.82 -26.63 8.81
C ASN A 514 10.64 -25.34 9.05
N HIS A 515 10.38 -24.24 8.32
CA HIS A 515 11.09 -22.96 8.45
C HIS A 515 12.62 -23.16 8.48
N VAL A 516 13.09 -24.17 7.74
CA VAL A 516 14.52 -24.48 7.66
C VAL A 516 15.10 -23.49 6.68
N GLU A 517 16.08 -22.73 7.14
CA GLU A 517 16.79 -21.80 6.29
C GLU A 517 17.45 -22.58 5.13
N PRO A 518 17.28 -22.12 3.87
CA PRO A 518 17.90 -22.80 2.74
C PRO A 518 19.42 -22.75 2.87
N TYR A 519 20.13 -23.76 2.38
CA TYR A 519 21.59 -23.74 2.38
C TYR A 519 22.15 -22.67 1.43
N ALA A 520 21.48 -22.45 0.30
CA ALA A 520 21.89 -21.51 -0.72
C ALA A 520 20.72 -21.11 -1.63
N TYR A 521 20.93 -20.08 -2.43
CA TYR A 521 20.09 -19.68 -3.54
C TYR A 521 20.75 -20.07 -4.86
N ILE A 522 19.99 -20.69 -5.74
CA ILE A 522 20.45 -21.19 -7.04
C ILE A 522 19.88 -20.27 -8.13
N GLU A 523 20.76 -19.70 -8.94
CA GLU A 523 20.44 -19.00 -10.18
C GLU A 523 20.80 -19.87 -11.38
N ILE A 524 19.82 -20.21 -12.21
CA ILE A 524 20.00 -21.03 -13.41
C ILE A 524 19.80 -20.15 -14.64
N PHE A 525 20.85 -20.01 -15.45
CA PHE A 525 20.87 -19.21 -16.66
C PHE A 525 20.59 -20.10 -17.86
N TYR A 526 19.55 -19.79 -18.63
CA TYR A 526 19.12 -20.58 -19.78
C TYR A 526 18.62 -19.71 -20.93
N GLY A 527 18.69 -20.24 -22.15
CA GLY A 527 18.34 -19.51 -23.36
C GLY A 527 19.12 -18.19 -23.54
N ASP A 528 18.67 -17.34 -24.47
CA ASP A 528 19.25 -16.01 -24.69
C ASP A 528 18.92 -15.05 -23.52
N SER A 529 19.66 -15.17 -22.41
CA SER A 529 19.66 -14.29 -21.23
C SER A 529 18.49 -14.44 -20.23
N LYS A 530 17.81 -15.58 -20.16
CA LYS A 530 16.79 -15.84 -19.12
C LYS A 530 17.43 -16.40 -17.85
N LYS A 531 16.73 -16.24 -16.73
CA LYS A 531 17.13 -16.76 -15.42
C LYS A 531 15.94 -17.44 -14.74
N ALA A 532 16.23 -18.52 -14.03
CA ALA A 532 15.32 -19.17 -13.10
C ALA A 532 15.96 -19.16 -11.70
N TYR A 533 15.14 -18.93 -10.70
CA TYR A 533 15.53 -18.83 -9.30
C TYR A 533 14.90 -19.96 -8.48
N MET A 534 15.71 -20.59 -7.64
CA MET A 534 15.23 -21.55 -6.65
C MET A 534 16.08 -21.57 -5.39
N GLN A 535 15.53 -22.13 -4.31
CA GLN A 535 16.24 -22.32 -3.05
C GLN A 535 16.77 -23.75 -2.95
N TRP A 536 17.97 -23.92 -2.41
CA TRP A 536 18.50 -25.23 -2.04
C TRP A 536 18.04 -25.59 -0.62
N ASN A 537 16.98 -26.38 -0.53
CA ASN A 537 16.45 -26.87 0.74
C ASN A 537 17.37 -27.98 1.31
N PRO A 538 17.62 -28.02 2.63
CA PRO A 538 18.35 -29.11 3.27
C PRO A 538 17.77 -30.52 3.04
N SER A 539 16.51 -30.66 2.62
CA SER A 539 15.96 -31.96 2.21
C SER A 539 16.55 -32.51 0.90
N TYR A 540 17.20 -31.69 0.07
CA TYR A 540 17.73 -32.07 -1.25
C TYR A 540 19.05 -32.83 -1.14
N THR A 541 18.97 -34.06 -0.64
CA THR A 541 20.13 -34.88 -0.27
C THR A 541 20.90 -35.46 -1.45
N LYS A 542 20.26 -35.73 -2.59
CA LYS A 542 20.94 -36.16 -3.82
C LYS A 542 21.75 -35.02 -4.40
N PHE A 543 21.21 -33.80 -4.38
CA PHE A 543 21.95 -32.61 -4.82
C PHE A 543 23.15 -32.31 -3.91
N GLU A 544 23.00 -32.41 -2.58
CA GLU A 544 24.15 -32.29 -1.65
C GLU A 544 25.24 -33.31 -1.98
N LYS A 545 24.85 -34.57 -2.24
CA LYS A 545 25.79 -35.64 -2.58
C LYS A 545 26.49 -35.38 -3.90
N TRP A 546 25.78 -34.96 -4.93
CA TRP A 546 26.33 -34.64 -6.24
C TRP A 546 27.32 -33.47 -6.18
N LEU A 547 27.00 -32.40 -5.42
CA LEU A 547 27.93 -31.28 -5.18
C LEU A 547 29.20 -31.74 -4.47
N LYS A 548 29.10 -32.73 -3.58
CA LYS A 548 30.27 -33.30 -2.89
C LYS A 548 31.15 -34.11 -3.84
N GLU A 549 30.55 -34.92 -4.70
CA GLU A 549 31.27 -35.76 -5.68
C GLU A 549 32.01 -34.90 -6.72
N ASN A 550 31.42 -33.77 -7.11
CA ASN A 550 32.03 -32.79 -8.03
C ASN A 550 32.92 -31.74 -7.33
N SER A 551 33.21 -31.90 -6.03
CA SER A 551 34.06 -30.98 -5.25
C SER A 551 33.57 -29.51 -5.21
N LEU A 552 32.27 -29.28 -5.37
CA LEU A 552 31.63 -27.96 -5.37
C LEU A 552 30.98 -27.60 -4.02
N LEU A 553 30.79 -28.58 -3.13
CA LEU A 553 30.04 -28.41 -1.88
C LEU A 553 30.58 -27.30 -0.97
N GLU A 554 31.92 -27.22 -0.83
CA GLU A 554 32.57 -26.22 0.00
C GLU A 554 32.38 -24.79 -0.53
N GLU A 555 32.16 -24.60 -1.84
CA GLU A 555 31.86 -23.28 -2.40
C GLU A 555 30.36 -22.98 -2.44
N ALA A 556 29.52 -24.02 -2.45
CA ALA A 556 28.07 -23.92 -2.64
C ALA A 556 27.28 -23.59 -1.36
N ARG A 557 27.79 -23.92 -0.16
CA ARG A 557 27.13 -23.57 1.12
C ARG A 557 28.11 -23.16 2.21
N VAL A 558 27.59 -22.60 3.29
CA VAL A 558 28.36 -22.43 4.53
C VAL A 558 28.71 -23.81 5.10
N THR A 559 29.99 -23.98 5.43
CA THR A 559 30.52 -25.18 6.07
C THR A 559 31.25 -24.78 7.35
N SER A 560 31.56 -25.76 8.19
CA SER A 560 32.39 -25.52 9.37
C SER A 560 33.73 -24.86 9.08
N ASN A 561 34.27 -24.94 7.84
CA ASN A 561 35.52 -24.29 7.47
C ASN A 561 35.44 -22.76 7.50
N ASP A 562 34.27 -22.19 7.18
CA ASP A 562 34.06 -20.73 7.15
C ASP A 562 33.94 -20.11 8.55
N ILE A 563 33.73 -20.95 9.57
CA ILE A 563 33.38 -20.53 10.92
C ILE A 563 34.57 -20.73 11.85
N SER A 564 35.03 -19.65 12.48
CA SER A 564 36.17 -19.73 13.39
C SER A 564 35.77 -20.36 14.74
N TYR A 565 34.62 -19.98 15.29
CA TYR A 565 34.03 -20.59 16.47
C TYR A 565 32.53 -20.26 16.56
N ALA A 566 31.83 -21.02 17.40
CA ALA A 566 30.45 -20.71 17.77
C ALA A 566 30.32 -20.53 19.28
N LEU A 567 29.35 -19.72 19.70
CA LEU A 567 28.95 -19.55 21.10
C LEU A 567 27.51 -20.02 21.26
N VAL A 568 27.23 -20.86 22.25
CA VAL A 568 25.88 -21.34 22.56
C VAL A 568 25.48 -20.93 23.96
N MET A 569 24.23 -20.52 24.15
CA MET A 569 23.66 -20.18 25.46
C MET A 569 22.16 -20.49 25.48
N LYS A 570 21.57 -20.72 26.66
CA LYS A 570 20.11 -20.77 26.81
C LYS A 570 19.52 -19.38 26.59
N ALA A 571 18.39 -19.31 25.89
CA ALA A 571 17.73 -18.04 25.60
C ALA A 571 17.21 -17.35 26.87
N GLU A 572 16.85 -18.11 27.91
CA GLU A 572 16.38 -17.57 29.21
C GLU A 572 17.46 -16.80 29.98
N ASP A 573 18.74 -17.07 29.69
CA ASP A 573 19.89 -16.41 30.32
C ASP A 573 20.29 -15.11 29.60
N LEU A 574 19.58 -14.75 28.52
CA LEU A 574 19.81 -13.53 27.73
C LEU A 574 18.63 -12.56 27.89
N GLU A 575 18.93 -11.28 28.16
CA GLU A 575 17.91 -10.23 28.25
C GLU A 575 17.47 -9.73 26.87
N ILE A 576 16.76 -10.55 26.10
CA ILE A 576 16.30 -10.18 24.75
C ILE A 576 14.97 -9.41 24.84
N ASN A 577 15.01 -8.11 24.56
CA ASN A 577 13.80 -7.27 24.56
C ASN A 577 13.09 -7.28 23.21
N HIS A 578 12.28 -8.31 22.96
CA HIS A 578 11.48 -8.41 21.74
C HIS A 578 10.51 -7.23 21.51
N ALA A 579 10.12 -6.48 22.56
CA ALA A 579 9.17 -5.37 22.44
C ALA A 579 9.79 -4.04 21.99
N ARG A 580 11.10 -3.83 22.25
CA ARG A 580 11.83 -2.63 21.81
C ARG A 580 12.71 -2.87 20.59
N GLY A 581 12.81 -4.13 20.14
CA GLY A 581 13.80 -4.56 19.16
C GLY A 581 15.16 -4.81 19.83
N PHE A 582 15.99 -5.61 19.17
CA PHE A 582 17.32 -5.98 19.62
C PHE A 582 18.29 -6.02 18.42
N SER A 583 19.59 -5.92 18.69
CA SER A 583 20.66 -6.08 17.69
C SER A 583 21.36 -7.42 17.89
N TYR A 584 21.73 -8.06 16.77
CA TYR A 584 22.48 -9.32 16.81
C TYR A 584 23.88 -9.11 17.40
N GLU A 585 24.47 -7.93 17.17
CA GLU A 585 25.76 -7.55 17.75
C GLU A 585 25.68 -7.43 19.27
N ASP A 586 24.60 -6.84 19.81
CA ASP A 586 24.39 -6.74 21.25
C ASP A 586 24.26 -8.14 21.88
N ILE A 587 23.44 -9.02 21.30
CA ILE A 587 23.28 -10.42 21.75
C ILE A 587 24.64 -11.15 21.70
N PHE A 588 25.39 -10.99 20.62
CA PHE A 588 26.68 -11.65 20.47
C PHE A 588 27.70 -11.17 21.51
N GLU A 589 27.76 -9.87 21.79
CA GLU A 589 28.67 -9.35 22.81
C GLU A 589 28.27 -9.81 24.22
N ASP A 590 26.97 -9.91 24.53
CA ASP A 590 26.48 -10.50 25.78
C ASP A 590 26.88 -11.98 25.90
N MET A 591 26.69 -12.76 24.83
CA MET A 591 27.12 -14.16 24.77
C MET A 591 28.63 -14.31 24.98
N LYS A 592 29.42 -13.41 24.39
CA LYS A 592 30.89 -13.43 24.46
C LYS A 592 31.43 -13.02 25.82
N GLN A 593 30.73 -12.14 26.53
CA GLN A 593 31.12 -11.67 27.87
C GLN A 593 30.63 -12.59 29.00
N SER A 594 29.56 -13.35 28.74
CA SER A 594 28.99 -14.29 29.71
C SER A 594 29.88 -15.51 29.94
N ASN A 595 29.97 -15.93 31.20
CA ASN A 595 30.62 -17.18 31.59
C ASN A 595 29.71 -18.42 31.42
N LEU A 596 28.43 -18.21 31.10
CA LEU A 596 27.45 -19.27 30.83
C LEU A 596 27.46 -19.74 29.37
N ALA A 597 28.19 -19.05 28.50
CA ALA A 597 28.29 -19.42 27.09
C ALA A 597 29.23 -20.61 26.87
N MET A 598 28.74 -21.62 26.14
CA MET A 598 29.54 -22.72 25.65
C MET A 598 30.25 -22.31 24.35
N LYS A 599 31.58 -22.33 24.34
CA LYS A 599 32.37 -22.07 23.12
C LYS A 599 32.67 -23.38 22.38
N ILE A 600 32.29 -23.43 21.11
CA ILE A 600 32.53 -24.57 20.21
C ILE A 600 33.60 -24.18 19.19
N THR A 601 34.69 -24.95 19.13
CA THR A 601 35.78 -24.79 18.14
C THR A 601 36.02 -26.04 17.31
N ASN A 602 35.44 -27.18 17.70
CA ASN A 602 35.55 -28.42 16.95
C ASN A 602 34.71 -28.34 15.67
N LYS A 603 35.33 -28.60 14.52
CA LYS A 603 34.70 -28.46 13.20
C LYS A 603 33.53 -29.42 12.99
N GLU A 604 33.60 -30.66 13.48
CA GLU A 604 32.49 -31.62 13.38
C GLU A 604 31.28 -31.17 14.22
N GLN A 605 31.53 -30.62 15.42
CA GLN A 605 30.48 -30.06 16.27
C GLN A 605 29.85 -28.80 15.65
N ILE A 606 30.65 -27.94 15.01
CA ILE A 606 30.16 -26.76 14.28
C ILE A 606 29.30 -27.20 13.08
N GLU A 607 29.76 -28.18 12.29
CA GLU A 607 29.01 -28.70 11.15
C GLU A 607 27.67 -29.33 11.58
N SER A 608 27.69 -30.12 12.66
CA SER A 608 26.47 -30.68 13.26
C SER A 608 25.53 -29.57 13.75
N SER A 609 26.08 -28.50 14.33
CA SER A 609 25.28 -27.35 14.77
C SER A 609 24.64 -26.63 13.60
N LEU A 610 25.37 -26.37 12.51
CA LEU A 610 24.85 -25.73 11.30
C LEU A 610 23.68 -26.49 10.69
N LYS A 611 23.77 -27.82 10.64
CA LYS A 611 22.71 -28.67 10.05
C LYS A 611 21.41 -28.68 10.87
N ASN A 612 21.50 -28.45 12.17
CA ASN A 612 20.35 -28.54 13.08
C ASN A 612 19.78 -27.17 13.49
N ALA A 613 20.52 -26.09 13.27
CA ALA A 613 20.14 -24.75 13.69
C ALA A 613 19.04 -24.15 12.78
N ARG A 614 18.20 -23.29 13.36
CA ARG A 614 17.09 -22.58 12.68
C ARG A 614 17.30 -21.07 12.73
N GLY A 615 16.91 -20.35 11.69
CA GLY A 615 17.22 -18.92 11.52
C GLY A 615 16.43 -17.92 12.39
N PHE A 616 15.48 -18.37 13.22
CA PHE A 616 14.73 -17.49 14.11
C PHE A 616 15.41 -17.35 15.49
N ILE A 617 14.98 -16.41 16.32
CA ILE A 617 15.51 -16.23 17.69
C ILE A 617 14.34 -16.38 18.67
N ASP A 618 13.79 -17.57 18.69
CA ASP A 618 12.64 -17.97 19.51
C ASP A 618 12.85 -19.33 20.19
N GLY A 619 14.05 -19.89 20.05
CA GLY A 619 14.35 -21.23 20.54
C GLY A 619 14.90 -21.28 21.96
N GLU A 620 14.87 -22.47 22.56
CA GLU A 620 15.39 -22.74 23.91
C GLU A 620 16.88 -22.41 24.04
N TYR A 621 17.66 -22.65 22.99
CA TYR A 621 19.09 -22.35 22.90
C TYR A 621 19.36 -21.44 21.71
N LEU A 622 20.24 -20.45 21.91
CA LEU A 622 20.77 -19.61 20.85
C LEU A 622 22.22 -20.00 20.55
N ILE A 623 22.58 -19.98 19.28
CA ILE A 623 23.93 -20.20 18.79
C ILE A 623 24.35 -19.03 17.90
N ALA A 624 25.51 -18.46 18.19
CA ALA A 624 26.13 -17.43 17.37
C ALA A 624 27.37 -17.98 16.67
N PHE A 625 27.36 -17.99 15.34
CA PHE A 625 28.49 -18.37 14.49
C PHE A 625 29.31 -17.14 14.14
N TYR A 626 30.64 -17.21 14.37
CA TYR A 626 31.56 -16.12 14.05
C TYR A 626 32.37 -16.41 12.79
N PHE A 627 32.26 -15.51 11.82
CA PHE A 627 32.96 -15.55 10.53
C PHE A 627 34.12 -14.55 10.55
N GLU A 628 35.35 -15.05 10.74
CA GLU A 628 36.52 -14.18 10.94
C GLU A 628 36.92 -13.41 9.68
N GLU A 629 36.86 -14.06 8.51
CA GLU A 629 37.23 -13.43 7.23
C GLU A 629 36.30 -12.27 6.88
N GLN A 630 34.99 -12.45 7.08
CA GLN A 630 33.97 -11.45 6.76
C GLN A 630 33.69 -10.48 7.91
N ARG A 631 34.26 -10.74 9.11
CA ARG A 631 33.97 -10.02 10.35
C ARG A 631 32.47 -9.92 10.62
N ALA A 632 31.77 -11.01 10.38
CA ALA A 632 30.32 -11.11 10.48
C ALA A 632 29.91 -12.14 11.54
N ILE A 633 28.68 -11.99 12.02
CA ILE A 633 28.03 -12.92 12.94
C ILE A 633 26.71 -13.38 12.35
N ASP A 634 26.36 -14.64 12.63
CA ASP A 634 25.08 -15.22 12.28
C ASP A 634 24.50 -15.90 13.52
N ILE A 635 23.32 -15.48 13.95
CA ILE A 635 22.67 -15.98 15.16
C ILE A 635 21.46 -16.82 14.77
N LYS A 636 21.45 -18.05 15.28
CA LYS A 636 20.42 -19.06 15.04
C LYS A 636 19.95 -19.66 16.37
N ASN A 637 18.94 -20.51 16.31
CA ASN A 637 18.41 -21.21 17.47
C ASN A 637 18.36 -22.74 17.32
N PHE A 638 18.18 -23.41 18.46
CA PHE A 638 17.74 -24.79 18.55
C PHE A 638 16.50 -24.90 19.44
N ASN A 639 15.65 -25.90 19.15
CA ASN A 639 14.46 -26.23 19.91
C ASN A 639 14.35 -27.74 20.14
N GLY A 640 14.11 -28.16 21.39
CA GLY A 640 13.71 -29.52 21.78
C GLY A 640 14.50 -30.65 21.11
N GLU A 641 13.93 -31.21 20.05
CA GLU A 641 14.47 -32.36 19.30
C GLU A 641 15.71 -32.02 18.44
N ASN A 642 15.87 -30.78 18.02
CA ASN A 642 16.96 -30.38 17.12
C ASN A 642 18.23 -29.93 17.86
N VAL A 643 18.23 -29.88 19.20
CA VAL A 643 19.44 -29.51 19.94
C VAL A 643 20.42 -30.69 19.88
N PRO A 644 21.66 -30.50 19.37
CA PRO A 644 22.66 -31.57 19.37
C PRO A 644 22.96 -32.10 20.77
N ASP A 645 23.16 -33.42 20.91
CA ASP A 645 23.36 -34.09 22.22
C ASP A 645 24.51 -33.49 23.03
N PHE A 646 25.59 -33.06 22.37
CA PHE A 646 26.73 -32.45 23.05
C PHE A 646 26.43 -31.06 23.63
N ILE A 647 25.44 -30.34 23.09
CA ILE A 647 24.92 -29.10 23.66
C ILE A 647 23.99 -29.42 24.83
N LYS A 648 23.07 -30.38 24.66
CA LYS A 648 22.19 -30.83 25.77
C LYS A 648 23.00 -31.25 26.99
N ASN A 649 23.97 -32.14 26.80
CA ASN A 649 24.85 -32.65 27.87
C ASN A 649 25.71 -31.57 28.54
N HIS A 650 25.92 -30.40 27.93
CA HIS A 650 26.66 -29.31 28.55
C HIS A 650 25.81 -28.47 29.50
N PHE A 651 24.50 -28.41 29.23
CA PHE A 651 23.55 -27.50 29.88
C PHE A 651 22.50 -28.20 30.77
N GLU A 652 22.51 -29.53 30.80
CA GLU A 652 21.95 -30.41 31.84
C GLU A 652 22.92 -30.55 33.02
#